data_AF-A0A413W9Y5-F1
#
_entry.id   AF-A0A413W9Y5-F1
#
_cell.length_a   1.000
_cell.length_b   1.000
_cell.length_c   1.000
_cell.angle_alpha   90.00
_cell.angle_beta   90.00
_cell.angle_gamma   90.00
#
_symmetry.space_group_name_H-M   'P 1'
#
loop_
_entity.id
_entity.type
_entity.pdbx_description
1 polymer ?
#
loop_
_entity_poly.entity_id
_entity_poly.type
_entity_poly.pdbx_seq_one_letter_code
_entity_poly.pdbx_strand_id
1 'polypeptide(L)'
;MILDRLGKELIYFDGGTGTLLQERGLKPGELPETWSLERADDMIDIARQYYEAGSDIVLSNTFGANALKFHDSRHELDEIVKAAIENVRKGAKLGVKDGREIYVGLDIGPTGKLLKPMGDLDFEDAYQAFAEVARLGEEAGADLIHIETMSDTYEVKAAVLAAKENTSLPVFATMIFDDKGKLLTGGDVPSVVAMLEGLRVDALGINCGMGPEQMMPILDEILQYASVPVIVKPNAGLPKQKDGEVYYDVEPEEFGRFMAEILKRGASLIGGCCGTTPAHIRAMVEATKDQRDITDRPGKEFKNRTIVSSYGRAVELGGKPMIIGERINPTGKKKFKQALKDHDIDYILREAISQQDAGAHILDVNVGLPDIDEPSLMREVVQELQSVTSLPLQIDTVDISALEAAMRIYNGKPMVNSVNGKQSSMDAVFPLIKKYGGVVVGLTLDEDGIPATAEGRVKVAGKIIEEAKKYGIDKKDIVIDVLCMTISSEPTGAITTLEALRQVREKYGVCAVLGVSNISFGLPYRPAVNSNFYTMAMQSGLSAGIINPLSEDMMRSYYSFCALMNYDENCEKYIEQYGSQKVQAVTPATKAEMTLKTAIEKGLKEEAHHITAELVKDKAPLDIINEELIPALDQVGKGFEKGTVFLPQLLMSADAAKIAFAVLKDELAKSGESEQAKDKVILATVKGDIHDIGKNIVKVLLENYSFDVIDLGKDVPPEEIVETAIKEDVRLVGLSALMTTTVVSMEETIRQLRKKKPECKVMVGGAVLNQDYSDMIGADFYGKDAMQSVYYAQQLFGGEK
;
A
#
# COMPACT_ATOMS: atom_id res chain seq x y z
N MET A 1 -16.80 -14.86 -23.20
CA MET A 1 -15.65 -14.84 -22.26
C MET A 1 -16.11 -14.17 -20.98
N ILE A 2 -15.47 -14.42 -19.83
CA ILE A 2 -15.92 -13.83 -18.54
C ILE A 2 -16.02 -12.30 -18.60
N LEU A 3 -15.10 -11.65 -19.32
CA LEU A 3 -15.10 -10.20 -19.54
C LEU A 3 -16.40 -9.66 -20.16
N ASP A 4 -17.10 -10.47 -20.97
CA ASP A 4 -18.36 -10.05 -21.60
C ASP A 4 -19.52 -9.96 -20.61
N ARG A 5 -19.44 -10.74 -19.50
CA ARG A 5 -20.44 -10.83 -18.42
C ARG A 5 -20.18 -9.85 -17.28
N LEU A 6 -18.91 -9.51 -17.06
CA LEU A 6 -18.47 -8.58 -16.02
C LEU A 6 -19.25 -7.26 -16.06
N GLY A 7 -19.78 -6.87 -14.89
CA GLY A 7 -20.56 -5.64 -14.75
C GLY A 7 -21.97 -5.69 -15.34
N LYS A 8 -22.38 -6.76 -16.04
CA LYS A 8 -23.73 -6.92 -16.60
C LYS A 8 -24.55 -7.97 -15.85
N GLU A 9 -23.90 -9.07 -15.49
CA GLU A 9 -24.50 -10.18 -14.77
C GLU A 9 -23.80 -10.38 -13.42
N LEU A 10 -24.56 -10.80 -12.42
CA LEU A 10 -24.00 -11.26 -11.16
C LEU A 10 -23.22 -12.55 -11.38
N ILE A 11 -21.98 -12.57 -10.89
CA ILE A 11 -21.11 -13.74 -10.95
C ILE A 11 -20.87 -14.24 -9.53
N TYR A 12 -21.08 -15.54 -9.33
CA TYR A 12 -20.87 -16.19 -8.03
C TYR A 12 -19.51 -16.86 -7.95
N PHE A 13 -18.73 -16.49 -6.94
CA PHE A 13 -17.58 -17.25 -6.49
C PHE A 13 -17.98 -18.43 -5.61
N ASP A 14 -17.01 -19.29 -5.33
CA ASP A 14 -17.03 -20.30 -4.29
C ASP A 14 -16.86 -19.71 -2.88
N GLY A 15 -16.76 -20.61 -1.90
CA GLY A 15 -16.46 -20.31 -0.51
C GLY A 15 -15.02 -20.66 -0.13
N GLY A 16 -14.77 -20.85 1.17
CA GLY A 16 -13.44 -21.14 1.70
C GLY A 16 -13.05 -22.60 1.62
N THR A 17 -12.00 -22.91 0.85
CA THR A 17 -11.45 -24.27 0.74
C THR A 17 -10.80 -24.75 2.05
N GLY A 18 -10.05 -23.90 2.74
CA GLY A 18 -9.26 -24.28 3.93
C GLY A 18 -10.09 -24.95 5.04
N THR A 19 -11.29 -24.41 5.33
CA THR A 19 -12.19 -24.95 6.36
C THR A 19 -12.66 -26.37 6.00
N LEU A 20 -12.98 -26.63 4.73
CA LEU A 20 -13.39 -27.97 4.27
C LEU A 20 -12.24 -28.98 4.31
N LEU A 21 -11.00 -28.54 4.12
CA LEU A 21 -9.82 -29.40 4.27
C LEU A 21 -9.62 -29.80 5.73
N GLN A 22 -9.78 -28.85 6.67
CA GLN A 22 -9.70 -29.13 8.11
C GLN A 22 -10.76 -30.15 8.54
N GLU A 23 -12.02 -29.99 8.11
CA GLU A 23 -13.10 -30.96 8.37
C GLU A 23 -12.79 -32.36 7.82
N ARG A 24 -12.00 -32.44 6.74
CA ARG A 24 -11.54 -33.70 6.11
C ARG A 24 -10.22 -34.23 6.68
N GLY A 25 -9.73 -33.61 7.75
CA GLY A 25 -8.56 -34.07 8.51
C GLY A 25 -7.22 -33.49 8.09
N LEU A 26 -7.19 -32.32 7.44
CA LEU A 26 -5.94 -31.56 7.21
C LEU A 26 -5.28 -31.26 8.55
N LYS A 27 -4.03 -31.68 8.72
CA LYS A 27 -3.31 -31.51 9.98
C LYS A 27 -2.70 -30.12 10.10
N PRO A 28 -2.54 -29.58 11.32
CA PRO A 28 -1.79 -28.35 11.54
C PRO A 28 -0.37 -28.44 10.95
N GLY A 29 -0.02 -27.47 10.10
CA GLY A 29 1.26 -27.38 9.39
C GLY A 29 1.42 -28.26 8.16
N GLU A 30 0.37 -28.98 7.76
CA GLU A 30 0.33 -29.63 6.45
C GLU A 30 0.04 -28.59 5.36
N LEU A 31 0.75 -28.65 4.23
CA LEU A 31 0.56 -27.75 3.09
C LEU A 31 -0.72 -28.11 2.33
N PRO A 32 -1.77 -27.26 2.35
CA PRO A 32 -3.05 -27.55 1.70
C PRO A 32 -2.90 -27.90 0.22
N GLU A 33 -1.97 -27.24 -0.48
CA GLU A 33 -1.77 -27.36 -1.93
C GLU A 33 -1.41 -28.79 -2.34
N THR A 34 -0.71 -29.54 -1.48
CA THR A 34 -0.30 -30.94 -1.75
C THR A 34 -1.48 -31.89 -1.91
N TRP A 35 -2.65 -31.57 -1.36
CA TRP A 35 -3.87 -32.37 -1.51
C TRP A 35 -4.37 -32.40 -2.95
N SER A 36 -3.96 -31.45 -3.79
CA SER A 36 -4.24 -31.48 -5.23
C SER A 36 -3.70 -32.75 -5.89
N LEU A 37 -2.61 -33.34 -5.36
CA LEU A 37 -2.05 -34.61 -5.82
C LEU A 37 -2.41 -35.76 -4.87
N GLU A 38 -2.17 -35.59 -3.57
CA GLU A 38 -2.25 -36.69 -2.59
C GLU A 38 -3.68 -37.07 -2.23
N ARG A 39 -4.63 -36.13 -2.38
CA ARG A 39 -6.05 -36.31 -2.06
C ARG A 39 -6.95 -35.71 -3.15
N ALA A 40 -6.61 -35.98 -4.42
CA ALA A 40 -7.29 -35.41 -5.57
C ALA A 40 -8.81 -35.65 -5.57
N ASP A 41 -9.28 -36.82 -5.14
CA ASP A 41 -10.71 -37.14 -5.04
C ASP A 41 -11.45 -36.20 -4.07
N ASP A 42 -10.80 -35.82 -2.96
CA ASP A 42 -11.36 -34.84 -2.02
C ASP A 42 -11.48 -33.46 -2.68
N MET A 43 -10.44 -33.02 -3.39
CA MET A 43 -10.42 -31.74 -4.07
C MET A 43 -11.45 -31.66 -5.21
N ILE A 44 -11.58 -32.72 -6.00
CA ILE A 44 -12.60 -32.86 -7.04
C ILE A 44 -14.00 -32.78 -6.43
N ASP A 45 -14.21 -33.44 -5.30
CA ASP A 45 -15.48 -33.43 -4.60
C ASP A 45 -15.82 -32.05 -4.02
N ILE A 46 -14.86 -31.34 -3.42
CA ILE A 46 -15.05 -29.96 -2.94
C ILE A 46 -15.47 -29.06 -4.10
N ALA A 47 -14.73 -29.08 -5.21
CA ALA A 47 -15.05 -28.27 -6.38
C ALA A 47 -16.44 -28.64 -6.94
N ARG A 48 -16.77 -29.94 -7.03
CA ARG A 48 -18.11 -30.42 -7.41
C ARG A 48 -19.18 -29.80 -6.52
N GLN A 49 -19.01 -29.82 -5.20
CA GLN A 49 -20.02 -29.31 -4.26
C GLN A 49 -20.24 -27.80 -4.39
N TYR A 50 -19.19 -27.00 -4.64
CA TYR A 50 -19.36 -25.56 -4.90
C TYR A 50 -20.09 -25.28 -6.22
N TYR A 51 -19.79 -26.04 -7.28
CA TYR A 51 -20.57 -25.97 -8.51
C TYR A 51 -22.03 -26.42 -8.29
N GLU A 52 -22.28 -27.49 -7.53
CA GLU A 52 -23.66 -27.89 -7.18
C GLU A 52 -24.37 -26.85 -6.29
N ALA A 53 -23.63 -26.02 -5.54
CA ALA A 53 -24.17 -24.94 -4.72
C ALA A 53 -24.56 -23.70 -5.52
N GLY A 54 -23.97 -23.49 -6.71
CA GLY A 54 -24.34 -22.39 -7.60
C GLY A 54 -23.20 -21.48 -8.04
N SER A 55 -21.94 -21.78 -7.67
CA SER A 55 -20.77 -20.99 -8.09
C SER A 55 -20.58 -21.00 -9.60
N ASP A 56 -20.31 -19.83 -10.18
CA ASP A 56 -19.87 -19.68 -11.56
C ASP A 56 -18.35 -19.79 -11.66
N ILE A 57 -17.62 -19.30 -10.65
CA ILE A 57 -16.16 -19.42 -10.54
C ILE A 57 -15.83 -20.29 -9.32
N VAL A 58 -14.97 -21.28 -9.52
CA VAL A 58 -14.33 -22.02 -8.41
C VAL A 58 -12.82 -21.85 -8.55
N LEU A 59 -12.18 -21.55 -7.43
CA LEU A 59 -10.75 -21.29 -7.32
C LEU A 59 -9.96 -22.60 -7.15
N SER A 60 -8.80 -22.67 -7.77
CA SER A 60 -7.86 -23.76 -7.57
C SER A 60 -7.25 -23.71 -6.18
N ASN A 61 -6.88 -24.88 -5.65
CA ASN A 61 -6.15 -25.00 -4.39
C ASN A 61 -4.67 -24.63 -4.58
N THR A 62 -4.43 -23.35 -4.87
CA THR A 62 -3.13 -22.77 -5.22
C THR A 62 -2.82 -21.48 -4.44
N PHE A 63 -3.62 -21.11 -3.44
CA PHE A 63 -3.43 -19.92 -2.61
C PHE A 63 -1.96 -19.72 -2.17
N GLY A 64 -1.32 -20.75 -1.63
CA GLY A 64 0.09 -20.72 -1.22
C GLY A 64 1.09 -21.25 -2.25
N ALA A 65 0.65 -21.61 -3.46
CA ALA A 65 1.46 -22.25 -4.49
C ALA A 65 2.32 -21.23 -5.27
N ASN A 66 3.34 -20.68 -4.62
CA ASN A 66 4.37 -19.88 -5.30
C ASN A 66 5.77 -20.27 -4.79
N ALA A 67 6.81 -20.02 -5.59
CA ALA A 67 8.18 -20.46 -5.30
C ALA A 67 8.78 -19.92 -3.98
N LEU A 68 8.20 -18.84 -3.41
CA LEU A 68 8.66 -18.28 -2.14
C LEU A 68 7.97 -18.92 -0.93
N LYS A 69 6.77 -19.48 -1.11
CA LYS A 69 5.89 -19.97 -0.05
C LYS A 69 5.75 -21.49 -0.05
N PHE A 70 5.61 -22.10 -1.22
CA PHE A 70 5.49 -23.54 -1.39
C PHE A 70 6.87 -24.19 -1.42
N HIS A 71 7.20 -24.92 -0.36
CA HIS A 71 8.43 -25.70 -0.24
C HIS A 71 8.07 -27.13 0.16
N ASP A 72 8.03 -28.04 -0.81
CA ASP A 72 7.81 -29.47 -0.57
C ASP A 72 8.91 -30.28 -1.25
N SER A 73 9.39 -31.33 -0.58
CA SER A 73 10.47 -32.17 -1.11
C SER A 73 9.98 -33.33 -1.98
N ARG A 74 8.66 -33.52 -2.07
CA ARG A 74 8.02 -34.65 -2.76
C ARG A 74 7.41 -34.23 -4.08
N HIS A 75 6.89 -33.00 -4.17
CA HIS A 75 6.16 -32.50 -5.34
C HIS A 75 6.70 -31.15 -5.80
N GLU A 76 6.83 -31.00 -7.11
CA GLU A 76 7.22 -29.74 -7.74
C GLU A 76 6.02 -28.79 -7.91
N LEU A 77 6.28 -27.49 -8.04
CA LEU A 77 5.25 -26.48 -8.13
C LEU A 77 4.34 -26.65 -9.37
N ASP A 78 4.92 -27.04 -10.51
CA ASP A 78 4.19 -27.25 -11.77
C ASP A 78 3.18 -28.40 -11.68
N GLU A 79 3.57 -29.51 -11.04
CA GLU A 79 2.70 -30.67 -10.80
C GLU A 79 1.49 -30.28 -9.94
N ILE A 80 1.73 -29.48 -8.89
CA ILE A 80 0.70 -29.00 -7.97
C ILE A 80 -0.30 -28.08 -8.66
N VAL A 81 0.19 -27.04 -9.36
CA VAL A 81 -0.66 -26.06 -10.05
C VAL A 81 -1.51 -26.76 -11.12
N LYS A 82 -0.89 -27.64 -11.91
CA LYS A 82 -1.60 -28.39 -12.93
C LYS A 82 -2.68 -29.30 -12.33
N ALA A 83 -2.36 -30.06 -11.30
CA ALA A 83 -3.32 -30.94 -10.65
C ALA A 83 -4.48 -30.15 -10.02
N ALA A 84 -4.20 -29.00 -9.40
CA ALA A 84 -5.22 -28.15 -8.80
C ALA A 84 -6.25 -27.66 -9.84
N ILE A 85 -5.79 -27.15 -10.99
CA ILE A 85 -6.65 -26.70 -12.10
C ILE A 85 -7.44 -27.87 -12.70
N GLU A 86 -6.80 -29.02 -12.93
CA GLU A 86 -7.46 -30.22 -13.43
C GLU A 86 -8.56 -30.74 -12.49
N ASN A 87 -8.33 -30.67 -11.18
CA ASN A 87 -9.29 -31.12 -10.17
C ASN A 87 -10.54 -30.25 -10.16
N VAL A 88 -10.40 -28.92 -10.22
CA VAL A 88 -11.55 -28.02 -10.33
C VAL A 88 -12.34 -28.30 -11.61
N ARG A 89 -11.66 -28.51 -12.74
CA ARG A 89 -12.31 -28.84 -14.01
C ARG A 89 -13.03 -30.19 -13.98
N LYS A 90 -12.49 -31.20 -13.30
CA LYS A 90 -13.17 -32.48 -13.07
C LYS A 90 -14.39 -32.28 -12.17
N GLY A 91 -14.27 -31.49 -11.11
CA GLY A 91 -15.37 -31.09 -10.24
C GLY A 91 -16.50 -30.42 -11.01
N ALA A 92 -16.18 -29.48 -11.90
CA ALA A 92 -17.14 -28.82 -12.78
C ALA A 92 -17.93 -29.81 -13.64
N LYS A 93 -17.24 -30.76 -14.29
CA LYS A 93 -17.88 -31.81 -15.12
C LYS A 93 -18.86 -32.67 -14.34
N LEU A 94 -18.64 -32.85 -13.03
CA LEU A 94 -19.49 -33.66 -12.17
C LEU A 94 -20.64 -32.86 -11.54
N GLY A 95 -20.39 -31.59 -11.20
CA GLY A 95 -21.32 -30.76 -10.42
C GLY A 95 -22.26 -29.88 -11.25
N VAL A 96 -21.84 -29.46 -12.46
CA VAL A 96 -22.64 -28.56 -13.30
C VAL A 96 -23.59 -29.38 -14.20
N LYS A 97 -24.90 -29.19 -14.02
CA LYS A 97 -25.96 -29.92 -14.75
C LYS A 97 -26.96 -29.01 -15.47
N ASP A 98 -26.90 -27.71 -15.20
CA ASP A 98 -27.84 -26.69 -15.68
C ASP A 98 -27.35 -25.99 -16.97
N GLY A 99 -26.14 -26.31 -17.45
CA GLY A 99 -25.56 -25.75 -18.66
C GLY A 99 -25.09 -24.30 -18.52
N ARG A 100 -24.99 -23.77 -17.30
CA ARG A 100 -24.46 -22.41 -17.08
C ARG A 100 -22.98 -22.34 -17.43
N GLU A 101 -22.55 -21.17 -17.87
CA GLU A 101 -21.12 -20.90 -18.06
C GLU A 101 -20.40 -20.85 -16.72
N ILE A 102 -19.30 -21.60 -16.64
CA ILE A 102 -18.44 -21.70 -15.46
C ILE A 102 -16.99 -21.42 -15.82
N TYR A 103 -16.21 -21.05 -14.81
CA TYR A 103 -14.82 -20.69 -14.94
C TYR A 103 -13.99 -21.34 -13.82
N VAL A 104 -12.77 -21.74 -14.16
CA VAL A 104 -11.74 -22.23 -13.23
C VAL A 104 -10.76 -21.09 -12.99
N GLY A 105 -10.75 -20.55 -11.77
CA GLY A 105 -9.82 -19.47 -11.41
C GLY A 105 -8.51 -20.03 -10.85
N LEU A 106 -7.38 -19.52 -11.36
CA LEU A 106 -6.10 -19.68 -10.68
C LEU A 106 -6.10 -18.75 -9.45
N ASP A 107 -6.01 -19.32 -8.26
CA ASP A 107 -5.86 -18.57 -7.02
C ASP A 107 -4.39 -18.29 -6.72
N ILE A 108 -4.05 -17.03 -6.46
CA ILE A 108 -2.73 -16.56 -6.06
C ILE A 108 -2.87 -15.73 -4.78
N GLY A 109 -2.39 -16.26 -3.67
CA GLY A 109 -2.26 -15.54 -2.41
C GLY A 109 -0.91 -14.81 -2.25
N PRO A 110 -0.72 -14.07 -1.15
CA PRO A 110 0.53 -13.34 -0.88
C PRO A 110 1.70 -14.30 -0.63
N THR A 111 2.92 -13.81 -0.88
CA THR A 111 4.19 -14.49 -0.58
C THR A 111 4.42 -14.62 0.93
N GLY A 112 3.78 -13.77 1.73
CA GLY A 112 3.96 -13.69 3.18
C GLY A 112 5.20 -12.90 3.62
N LYS A 113 5.87 -12.20 2.69
CA LYS A 113 7.02 -11.33 2.97
C LYS A 113 6.73 -9.89 2.55
N LEU A 114 7.27 -8.93 3.29
CA LEU A 114 7.28 -7.53 2.86
C LEU A 114 8.39 -7.29 1.83
N LEU A 115 8.08 -6.47 0.83
CA LEU A 115 9.03 -6.04 -0.18
C LEU A 115 9.90 -4.88 0.35
N LYS A 116 11.14 -4.77 -0.14
CA LYS A 116 12.01 -3.62 0.13
C LYS A 116 11.33 -2.31 -0.32
N PRO A 117 11.48 -1.19 0.39
CA PRO A 117 12.36 -1.02 1.55
C PRO A 117 11.74 -1.43 2.91
N MET A 118 10.49 -1.92 2.95
CA MET A 118 9.80 -2.27 4.20
C MET A 118 10.14 -3.65 4.75
N GLY A 119 10.60 -4.56 3.88
CA GLY A 119 11.11 -5.88 4.25
C GLY A 119 12.31 -6.25 3.40
N ASP A 120 12.59 -7.55 3.33
CA ASP A 120 13.85 -8.05 2.75
C ASP A 120 13.70 -8.58 1.31
N LEU A 121 12.47 -8.74 0.81
CA LEU A 121 12.22 -9.31 -0.52
C LEU A 121 12.36 -8.24 -1.61
N ASP A 122 13.15 -8.51 -2.63
CA ASP A 122 13.25 -7.62 -3.79
C ASP A 122 11.98 -7.69 -4.63
N PHE A 123 11.57 -6.55 -5.19
CA PHE A 123 10.38 -6.45 -6.03
C PHE A 123 10.41 -7.43 -7.21
N GLU A 124 11.58 -7.58 -7.84
CA GLU A 124 11.73 -8.47 -8.98
C GLU A 124 11.64 -9.95 -8.58
N ASP A 125 12.12 -10.32 -7.39
CA ASP A 125 11.99 -11.70 -6.90
C ASP A 125 10.52 -12.06 -6.61
N ALA A 126 9.76 -11.13 -6.01
CA ALA A 126 8.32 -11.27 -5.85
C ALA A 126 7.61 -11.40 -7.21
N TYR A 127 7.95 -10.52 -8.16
CA TYR A 127 7.43 -10.57 -9.53
C TYR A 127 7.70 -11.92 -10.20
N GLN A 128 8.93 -12.44 -10.13
CA GLN A 128 9.28 -13.71 -10.77
C GLN A 128 8.53 -14.89 -10.16
N ALA A 129 8.36 -14.91 -8.83
CA ALA A 129 7.58 -15.93 -8.14
C ALA A 129 6.10 -15.94 -8.58
N PHE A 130 5.50 -14.76 -8.74
CA PHE A 130 4.13 -14.65 -9.26
C PHE A 130 4.04 -14.96 -10.76
N ALA A 131 5.06 -14.60 -11.55
CA ALA A 131 5.08 -14.82 -12.98
C ALA A 131 5.17 -16.31 -13.32
N GLU A 132 5.92 -17.08 -12.52
CA GLU A 132 6.01 -18.53 -12.64
C GLU A 132 4.64 -19.19 -12.44
N VAL A 133 3.97 -18.95 -11.31
CA VAL A 133 2.66 -19.56 -11.04
C VAL A 133 1.60 -19.11 -12.06
N ALA A 134 1.63 -17.85 -12.51
CA ALA A 134 0.70 -17.34 -13.52
C ALA A 134 0.83 -18.09 -14.85
N ARG A 135 2.07 -18.30 -15.34
CA ARG A 135 2.33 -19.08 -16.56
C ARG A 135 1.88 -20.53 -16.41
N LEU A 136 2.22 -21.17 -15.29
CA LEU A 136 1.82 -22.55 -15.00
C LEU A 136 0.29 -22.70 -14.98
N GLY A 137 -0.43 -21.74 -14.40
CA GLY A 137 -1.88 -21.72 -14.38
C GLY A 137 -2.51 -21.56 -15.77
N GLU A 138 -2.00 -20.66 -16.61
CA GLU A 138 -2.48 -20.51 -18.00
C GLU A 138 -2.20 -21.76 -18.83
N GLU A 139 -1.00 -22.35 -18.72
CA GLU A 139 -0.63 -23.60 -19.38
C GLU A 139 -1.52 -24.79 -18.94
N ALA A 140 -1.88 -24.84 -17.66
CA ALA A 140 -2.83 -25.82 -17.12
C ALA A 140 -4.30 -25.56 -17.56
N GLY A 141 -4.57 -24.37 -18.10
CA GLY A 141 -5.86 -23.98 -18.64
C GLY A 141 -6.78 -23.27 -17.63
N ALA A 142 -6.24 -22.46 -16.72
CA ALA A 142 -7.06 -21.52 -15.95
C ALA A 142 -7.82 -20.56 -16.89
N ASP A 143 -9.04 -20.16 -16.51
CA ASP A 143 -9.86 -19.22 -17.28
C ASP A 143 -9.65 -17.76 -16.85
N LEU A 144 -9.13 -17.56 -15.64
CA LEU A 144 -8.81 -16.25 -15.04
C LEU A 144 -7.77 -16.42 -13.93
N ILE A 145 -7.16 -15.31 -13.52
CA ILE A 145 -6.30 -15.22 -12.35
C ILE A 145 -6.99 -14.39 -11.28
N HIS A 146 -7.07 -14.91 -10.07
CA HIS A 146 -7.56 -14.22 -8.88
C HIS A 146 -6.40 -14.05 -7.90
N ILE A 147 -5.91 -12.81 -7.77
CA ILE A 147 -4.91 -12.43 -6.78
C ILE A 147 -5.67 -12.02 -5.52
N GLU A 148 -5.63 -12.79 -4.44
CA GLU A 148 -6.49 -12.57 -3.28
C GLU A 148 -5.74 -12.41 -1.95
N THR A 149 -6.42 -11.79 -0.98
CA THR A 149 -5.90 -11.58 0.39
C THR A 149 -4.61 -10.76 0.44
N MET A 150 -4.44 -9.81 -0.47
CA MET A 150 -3.25 -8.95 -0.48
C MET A 150 -3.38 -7.86 0.59
N SER A 151 -2.37 -7.74 1.45
CA SER A 151 -2.32 -6.77 2.55
C SER A 151 -1.32 -5.64 2.31
N ASP A 152 -0.68 -5.63 1.14
CA ASP A 152 0.31 -4.64 0.73
C ASP A 152 0.13 -4.24 -0.74
N THR A 153 0.16 -2.94 -1.03
CA THR A 153 0.00 -2.41 -2.39
C THR A 153 1.17 -2.75 -3.30
N TYR A 154 2.39 -2.89 -2.75
CA TYR A 154 3.56 -3.13 -3.57
C TYR A 154 3.62 -4.57 -4.07
N GLU A 155 3.28 -5.51 -3.19
CA GLU A 155 3.19 -6.94 -3.48
C GLU A 155 2.09 -7.22 -4.51
N VAL A 156 0.89 -6.63 -4.35
CA VAL A 156 -0.18 -6.79 -5.35
C VAL A 156 0.20 -6.15 -6.69
N LYS A 157 0.96 -5.05 -6.69
CA LYS A 157 1.49 -4.49 -7.93
C LYS A 157 2.44 -5.47 -8.62
N ALA A 158 3.35 -6.11 -7.89
CA ALA A 158 4.23 -7.13 -8.44
C ALA A 158 3.43 -8.31 -9.03
N ALA A 159 2.43 -8.81 -8.31
CA ALA A 159 1.56 -9.89 -8.76
C ALA A 159 0.73 -9.54 -10.01
N VAL A 160 0.12 -8.34 -10.05
CA VAL A 160 -0.67 -7.88 -11.20
C VAL A 160 0.21 -7.69 -12.44
N LEU A 161 1.39 -7.08 -12.29
CA LEU A 161 2.33 -6.96 -13.40
C LEU A 161 2.82 -8.32 -13.88
N ALA A 162 3.15 -9.23 -12.96
CA ALA A 162 3.56 -10.59 -13.29
C ALA A 162 2.48 -11.32 -14.09
N ALA A 163 1.23 -11.28 -13.64
CA ALA A 163 0.11 -11.89 -14.35
C ALA A 163 -0.10 -11.29 -15.75
N LYS A 164 -0.13 -9.95 -15.86
CA LYS A 164 -0.43 -9.25 -17.12
C LYS A 164 0.69 -9.26 -18.16
N GLU A 165 1.94 -9.32 -17.71
CA GLU A 165 3.09 -9.36 -18.61
C GLU A 165 3.37 -10.78 -19.13
N ASN A 166 2.85 -11.81 -18.46
CA ASN A 166 3.17 -13.21 -18.77
C ASN A 166 1.96 -14.06 -19.19
N THR A 167 0.74 -13.54 -19.12
CA THR A 167 -0.48 -14.27 -19.50
C THR A 167 -1.45 -13.41 -20.28
N SER A 168 -2.42 -14.06 -20.94
CA SER A 168 -3.55 -13.40 -21.60
C SER A 168 -4.85 -13.43 -20.79
N LEU A 169 -4.79 -13.99 -19.58
CA LEU A 169 -5.96 -14.23 -18.74
C LEU A 169 -6.49 -12.92 -18.11
N PRO A 170 -7.82 -12.82 -17.89
CA PRO A 170 -8.39 -11.80 -17.03
C PRO A 170 -7.78 -11.83 -15.62
N VAL A 171 -7.47 -10.66 -15.07
CA VAL A 171 -6.81 -10.51 -13.76
C VAL A 171 -7.73 -9.79 -12.78
N PHE A 172 -8.12 -10.50 -11.73
CA PHE A 172 -8.88 -9.97 -10.61
C PHE A 172 -7.98 -9.80 -9.39
N ALA A 173 -8.22 -8.75 -8.59
CA ALA A 173 -7.42 -8.51 -7.38
C ALA A 173 -8.30 -8.15 -6.18
N THR A 174 -8.14 -8.83 -5.04
CA THR A 174 -8.81 -8.47 -3.79
C THR A 174 -7.83 -8.22 -2.66
N MET A 175 -8.19 -7.26 -1.82
CA MET A 175 -7.36 -6.79 -0.71
C MET A 175 -8.01 -7.13 0.63
N ILE A 176 -7.19 -7.16 1.68
CA ILE A 176 -7.65 -7.25 3.06
C ILE A 176 -7.38 -5.93 3.80
N PHE A 177 -8.46 -5.27 4.22
CA PHE A 177 -8.42 -4.06 5.03
C PHE A 177 -8.76 -4.37 6.49
N ASP A 178 -8.28 -3.54 7.41
CA ASP A 178 -8.74 -3.50 8.80
C ASP A 178 -10.10 -2.80 8.95
N ASP A 179 -10.59 -2.70 10.19
CA ASP A 179 -11.85 -2.04 10.54
C ASP A 179 -11.86 -0.52 10.28
N LYS A 180 -10.70 0.07 9.99
CA LYS A 180 -10.52 1.49 9.64
C LYS A 180 -10.33 1.70 8.13
N GLY A 181 -10.44 0.65 7.31
CA GLY A 181 -10.22 0.75 5.86
C GLY A 181 -8.75 0.93 5.47
N LYS A 182 -7.83 0.41 6.28
CA LYS A 182 -6.38 0.46 6.02
C LYS A 182 -5.79 -0.93 5.78
N LEU A 183 -4.83 -1.00 4.86
CA LEU A 183 -3.97 -2.16 4.67
C LEU A 183 -2.90 -2.25 5.77
N LEU A 184 -2.23 -3.40 5.88
CA LEU A 184 -1.12 -3.62 6.82
C LEU A 184 -0.02 -2.55 6.70
N THR A 185 0.29 -2.13 5.46
CA THR A 185 1.31 -1.12 5.17
C THR A 185 0.79 0.33 5.18
N GLY A 186 -0.48 0.54 5.55
CA GLY A 186 -1.10 1.86 5.72
C GLY A 186 -1.88 2.41 4.53
N GLY A 187 -1.96 1.65 3.42
CA GLY A 187 -2.74 2.02 2.23
C GLY A 187 -4.22 2.17 2.52
N ASP A 188 -4.81 3.28 2.05
CA ASP A 188 -6.26 3.49 2.10
C ASP A 188 -6.97 3.02 0.83
N VAL A 189 -8.29 2.88 0.95
CA VAL A 189 -9.17 2.49 -0.14
C VAL A 189 -8.95 3.31 -1.43
N PRO A 190 -8.95 4.66 -1.44
CA PRO A 190 -8.74 5.41 -2.67
C PRO A 190 -7.37 5.17 -3.30
N SER A 191 -6.31 4.98 -2.50
CA SER A 191 -4.96 4.69 -3.03
C SER A 191 -4.91 3.35 -3.75
N VAL A 192 -5.49 2.33 -3.13
CA VAL A 192 -5.59 0.97 -3.65
C VAL A 192 -6.41 0.95 -4.94
N VAL A 193 -7.61 1.53 -4.93
CA VAL A 193 -8.49 1.56 -6.10
C VAL A 193 -7.82 2.30 -7.27
N ALA A 194 -7.23 3.47 -7.02
CA ALA A 194 -6.53 4.23 -8.05
C ALA A 194 -5.38 3.42 -8.67
N MET A 195 -4.58 2.73 -7.85
CA MET A 195 -3.47 1.89 -8.32
C MET A 195 -3.95 0.69 -9.14
N LEU A 196 -4.89 -0.10 -8.62
CA LEU A 196 -5.39 -1.31 -9.29
C LEU A 196 -6.08 -0.99 -10.62
N GLU A 197 -6.89 0.07 -10.66
CA GLU A 197 -7.46 0.56 -11.93
C GLU A 197 -6.38 1.07 -12.90
N GLY A 198 -5.36 1.74 -12.38
CA GLY A 198 -4.21 2.18 -13.18
C GLY A 198 -3.48 1.00 -13.83
N LEU A 199 -3.33 -0.11 -13.10
CA LEU A 199 -2.79 -1.38 -13.61
C LEU A 199 -3.80 -2.15 -14.48
N ARG A 200 -5.03 -1.62 -14.62
CA ARG A 200 -6.13 -2.11 -15.46
C ARG A 200 -6.64 -3.50 -15.07
N VAL A 201 -6.68 -3.84 -13.78
CA VAL A 201 -7.32 -5.10 -13.35
C VAL A 201 -8.77 -5.14 -13.85
N ASP A 202 -9.26 -6.33 -14.19
CA ASP A 202 -10.60 -6.50 -14.79
C ASP A 202 -11.71 -6.46 -13.74
N ALA A 203 -11.37 -6.75 -12.49
CA ALA A 203 -12.22 -6.55 -11.31
C ALA A 203 -11.34 -6.37 -10.07
N LEU A 204 -11.82 -5.60 -9.08
CA LEU A 204 -11.13 -5.40 -7.81
C LEU A 204 -12.06 -5.59 -6.63
N GLY A 205 -11.57 -5.76 -5.41
CA GLY A 205 -12.47 -5.80 -4.26
C GLY A 205 -11.83 -6.20 -2.95
N ILE A 206 -12.64 -6.82 -2.09
CA ILE A 206 -12.25 -7.22 -0.74
C ILE A 206 -12.63 -8.67 -0.44
N ASN A 207 -11.74 -9.34 0.28
CA ASN A 207 -11.97 -10.69 0.78
C ASN A 207 -11.34 -10.87 2.16
N CYS A 208 -11.81 -11.87 2.91
CA CYS A 208 -11.27 -12.25 4.21
C CYS A 208 -11.27 -11.11 5.27
N GLY A 209 -10.66 -11.35 6.43
CA GLY A 209 -10.53 -10.40 7.55
C GLY A 209 -11.80 -10.12 8.34
N MET A 210 -12.95 -10.01 7.67
CA MET A 210 -14.20 -9.53 8.25
C MET A 210 -15.41 -10.35 7.78
N GLY A 211 -16.47 -10.32 8.58
CA GLY A 211 -17.79 -10.80 8.19
C GLY A 211 -18.50 -9.85 7.21
N PRO A 212 -19.64 -10.28 6.64
CA PRO A 212 -20.32 -9.54 5.59
C PRO A 212 -20.88 -8.18 6.05
N GLU A 213 -21.31 -8.07 7.32
CA GLU A 213 -21.79 -6.80 7.88
C GLU A 213 -20.66 -5.76 7.99
N GLN A 214 -19.52 -6.17 8.54
CA GLN A 214 -18.37 -5.28 8.75
C GLN A 214 -17.70 -4.84 7.44
N MET A 215 -17.86 -5.59 6.35
CA MET A 215 -17.34 -5.21 5.03
C MET A 215 -18.14 -4.10 4.33
N MET A 216 -19.39 -3.84 4.72
CA MET A 216 -20.25 -2.90 3.98
C MET A 216 -19.73 -1.46 3.94
N PRO A 217 -19.19 -0.86 5.03
CA PRO A 217 -18.62 0.49 4.97
C PRO A 217 -17.43 0.59 4.01
N ILE A 218 -16.58 -0.45 3.95
CA ILE A 218 -15.43 -0.49 3.05
C ILE A 218 -15.89 -0.64 1.60
N LEU A 219 -16.91 -1.47 1.36
CA LEU A 219 -17.55 -1.58 0.05
C LEU A 219 -18.11 -0.23 -0.42
N ASP A 220 -18.82 0.50 0.45
CA ASP A 220 -19.35 1.82 0.11
C ASP A 220 -18.24 2.78 -0.30
N GLU A 221 -17.10 2.76 0.39
CA GLU A 221 -15.94 3.57 0.05
C GLU A 221 -15.34 3.14 -1.30
N ILE A 222 -15.13 1.84 -1.54
CA ILE A 222 -14.62 1.32 -2.83
C ILE A 222 -15.51 1.79 -3.98
N LEU A 223 -16.83 1.69 -3.83
CA LEU A 223 -17.81 2.09 -4.85
C LEU A 223 -17.80 3.60 -5.15
N GLN A 224 -17.22 4.45 -4.30
CA GLN A 224 -17.03 5.88 -4.61
C GLN A 224 -15.91 6.13 -5.63
N TYR A 225 -14.95 5.21 -5.74
CA TYR A 225 -13.74 5.37 -6.55
C TYR A 225 -13.67 4.39 -7.72
N ALA A 226 -14.21 3.18 -7.56
CA ALA A 226 -14.14 2.13 -8.57
C ALA A 226 -15.08 2.39 -9.75
N SER A 227 -14.53 2.24 -10.95
CA SER A 227 -15.17 2.20 -12.27
C SER A 227 -15.19 0.78 -12.84
N VAL A 228 -14.37 -0.13 -12.28
CA VAL A 228 -14.37 -1.56 -12.61
C VAL A 228 -15.30 -2.35 -11.66
N PRO A 229 -15.79 -3.53 -12.07
CA PRO A 229 -16.61 -4.39 -11.22
C PRO A 229 -15.98 -4.70 -9.86
N VAL A 230 -16.80 -4.65 -8.79
CA VAL A 230 -16.35 -4.86 -7.41
C VAL A 230 -16.67 -6.28 -6.91
N ILE A 231 -15.67 -6.94 -6.34
CA ILE A 231 -15.72 -8.29 -5.74
C ILE A 231 -15.88 -8.19 -4.22
N VAL A 232 -16.74 -9.02 -3.62
CA VAL A 232 -16.86 -9.13 -2.15
C VAL A 232 -16.94 -10.60 -1.73
N LYS A 233 -15.95 -11.07 -0.97
CA LYS A 233 -15.85 -12.44 -0.43
C LYS A 233 -15.59 -12.43 1.09
N PRO A 234 -16.61 -12.17 1.94
CA PRO A 234 -16.45 -12.10 3.39
C PRO A 234 -16.23 -13.48 4.01
N ASN A 235 -15.70 -13.50 5.25
CA ASN A 235 -15.72 -14.69 6.10
C ASN A 235 -17.16 -14.99 6.57
N ALA A 236 -17.41 -16.22 7.04
CA ALA A 236 -18.68 -16.59 7.69
C ALA A 236 -18.79 -16.02 9.12
N GLY A 237 -18.41 -14.76 9.32
CA GLY A 237 -18.25 -14.13 10.64
C GLY A 237 -16.80 -14.09 11.10
N LEU A 238 -16.61 -13.68 12.35
CA LEU A 238 -15.30 -13.74 12.97
C LEU A 238 -15.06 -15.18 13.43
N PRO A 239 -13.81 -15.68 13.30
CA PRO A 239 -13.50 -17.01 13.79
C PRO A 239 -13.80 -17.07 15.30
N LYS A 240 -14.32 -18.22 15.76
CA LYS A 240 -14.54 -18.57 17.16
C LYS A 240 -14.00 -19.99 17.40
N GLN A 241 -13.82 -20.39 18.65
CA GLN A 241 -13.36 -21.75 18.95
C GLN A 241 -14.28 -22.43 19.95
N LYS A 242 -14.48 -23.73 19.76
CA LYS A 242 -15.22 -24.59 20.67
C LYS A 242 -14.54 -25.96 20.67
N ASP A 243 -14.21 -26.46 21.86
CA ASP A 243 -13.58 -27.78 22.06
C ASP A 243 -12.27 -28.00 21.27
N GLY A 244 -11.49 -26.95 21.02
CA GLY A 244 -10.21 -26.99 20.27
C GLY A 244 -10.34 -26.88 18.74
N GLU A 245 -11.58 -26.72 18.22
CA GLU A 245 -11.86 -26.54 16.80
C GLU A 245 -12.30 -25.10 16.49
N VAL A 246 -11.78 -24.50 15.42
CA VAL A 246 -12.18 -23.17 14.94
C VAL A 246 -13.50 -23.31 14.17
N TYR A 247 -14.55 -22.61 14.61
CA TYR A 247 -15.84 -22.50 13.93
C TYR A 247 -16.20 -21.04 13.65
N TYR A 248 -17.15 -20.82 12.77
CA TYR A 248 -17.63 -19.51 12.35
C TYR A 248 -19.12 -19.40 12.68
N ASP A 249 -19.57 -18.21 13.08
CA ASP A 249 -20.88 -18.04 13.73
C ASP A 249 -21.99 -17.49 12.83
N VAL A 250 -21.67 -17.08 11.60
CA VAL A 250 -22.69 -16.68 10.63
C VAL A 250 -23.18 -17.92 9.90
N GLU A 251 -24.40 -18.34 10.21
CA GLU A 251 -25.08 -19.47 9.56
C GLU A 251 -25.41 -19.17 8.08
N PRO A 252 -25.61 -20.21 7.23
CA PRO A 252 -25.87 -20.05 5.80
C PRO A 252 -26.98 -19.05 5.44
N GLU A 253 -28.14 -19.13 6.09
CA GLU A 253 -29.29 -18.25 5.80
C GLU A 253 -28.98 -16.79 6.14
N GLU A 254 -28.26 -16.56 7.24
CA GLU A 254 -27.87 -15.22 7.65
C GLU A 254 -26.81 -14.64 6.69
N PHE A 255 -25.83 -15.46 6.30
CA PHE A 255 -24.85 -15.09 5.29
C PHE A 255 -25.55 -14.68 3.98
N GLY A 256 -26.49 -15.49 3.50
CA GLY A 256 -27.24 -15.17 2.28
C GLY A 256 -28.02 -13.85 2.35
N ARG A 257 -28.61 -13.54 3.52
CA ARG A 257 -29.29 -12.26 3.76
C ARG A 257 -28.33 -11.07 3.64
N PHE A 258 -27.17 -11.13 4.30
CA PHE A 258 -26.20 -10.04 4.21
C PHE A 258 -25.60 -9.90 2.81
N MET A 259 -25.35 -11.01 2.11
CA MET A 259 -24.88 -10.96 0.73
C MET A 259 -25.90 -10.32 -0.21
N ALA A 260 -27.20 -10.51 0.01
CA ALA A 260 -28.24 -9.79 -0.73
C ALA A 260 -28.25 -8.27 -0.45
N GLU A 261 -27.79 -7.82 0.72
CA GLU A 261 -27.61 -6.39 1.02
C GLU A 261 -26.34 -5.82 0.37
N ILE A 262 -25.22 -6.53 0.46
CA ILE A 262 -23.97 -6.22 -0.27
C ILE A 262 -24.24 -6.06 -1.77
N LEU A 263 -25.07 -6.95 -2.30
CA LEU A 263 -25.45 -6.95 -3.71
C LEU A 263 -26.24 -5.69 -4.10
N LYS A 264 -27.16 -5.23 -3.24
CA LYS A 264 -27.94 -4.00 -3.44
C LYS A 264 -27.06 -2.74 -3.41
N ARG A 265 -25.95 -2.77 -2.67
CA ARG A 265 -25.01 -1.64 -2.57
C ARG A 265 -24.23 -1.41 -3.86
N GLY A 266 -23.89 -2.47 -4.59
CA GLY A 266 -23.21 -2.34 -5.89
C GLY A 266 -22.20 -3.45 -6.22
N ALA A 267 -22.00 -4.44 -5.34
CA ALA A 267 -21.14 -5.58 -5.64
C ALA A 267 -21.58 -6.29 -6.93
N SER A 268 -20.60 -6.67 -7.75
CA SER A 268 -20.81 -7.30 -9.05
C SER A 268 -20.41 -8.77 -9.06
N LEU A 269 -19.45 -9.16 -8.21
CA LEU A 269 -19.06 -10.54 -7.99
C LEU A 269 -19.11 -10.82 -6.48
N ILE A 270 -19.74 -11.91 -6.09
CA ILE A 270 -19.91 -12.24 -4.67
C ILE A 270 -19.60 -13.71 -4.41
N GLY A 271 -19.01 -14.00 -3.26
CA GLY A 271 -18.72 -15.36 -2.80
C GLY A 271 -18.45 -15.37 -1.31
N GLY A 272 -17.67 -16.33 -0.85
CA GLY A 272 -17.23 -16.42 0.53
C GLY A 272 -15.74 -16.72 0.67
N CYS A 273 -15.20 -16.44 1.85
CA CYS A 273 -13.82 -16.76 2.23
C CYS A 273 -13.85 -17.74 3.42
N CYS A 274 -13.06 -17.50 4.48
CA CYS A 274 -12.89 -18.46 5.56
C CYS A 274 -14.20 -18.75 6.30
N GLY A 275 -14.47 -20.03 6.60
CA GLY A 275 -15.70 -20.47 7.24
C GLY A 275 -16.89 -20.69 6.31
N THR A 276 -16.83 -20.24 5.06
CA THR A 276 -17.97 -20.38 4.13
C THR A 276 -17.95 -21.73 3.41
N THR A 277 -19.04 -22.48 3.56
CA THR A 277 -19.20 -23.84 3.01
C THR A 277 -20.16 -23.85 1.80
N PRO A 278 -20.31 -24.98 1.07
CA PRO A 278 -21.29 -25.09 0.00
C PRO A 278 -22.73 -24.77 0.45
N ALA A 279 -23.07 -24.94 1.74
CA ALA A 279 -24.36 -24.52 2.27
C ALA A 279 -24.53 -23.00 2.25
N HIS A 280 -23.49 -22.25 2.64
CA HIS A 280 -23.47 -20.78 2.61
C HIS A 280 -23.60 -20.26 1.18
N ILE A 281 -22.87 -20.86 0.23
CA ILE A 281 -22.95 -20.48 -1.18
C ILE A 281 -24.35 -20.74 -1.73
N ARG A 282 -24.97 -21.88 -1.40
CA ARG A 282 -26.35 -22.20 -1.82
C ARG A 282 -27.35 -21.21 -1.27
N ALA A 283 -27.22 -20.83 0.01
CA ALA A 283 -28.10 -19.84 0.64
C ALA A 283 -27.90 -18.44 0.03
N MET A 284 -26.67 -18.04 -0.27
CA MET A 284 -26.36 -16.80 -0.99
C MET A 284 -26.99 -16.78 -2.38
N VAL A 285 -26.83 -17.85 -3.16
CA VAL A 285 -27.39 -17.96 -4.51
C VAL A 285 -28.92 -17.89 -4.45
N GLU A 286 -29.55 -18.63 -3.53
CA GLU A 286 -31.01 -18.61 -3.36
C GLU A 286 -31.52 -17.21 -2.95
N ALA A 287 -30.84 -16.53 -2.03
CA ALA A 287 -31.21 -15.18 -1.58
C ALA A 287 -31.04 -14.09 -2.67
N THR A 288 -30.27 -14.38 -3.72
CA THR A 288 -29.89 -13.40 -4.76
C THR A 288 -30.32 -13.78 -6.18
N LYS A 289 -30.96 -14.94 -6.37
CA LYS A 289 -31.30 -15.48 -7.70
C LYS A 289 -32.15 -14.54 -8.57
N ASP A 290 -33.06 -13.79 -7.95
CA ASP A 290 -33.94 -12.83 -8.64
C ASP A 290 -33.24 -11.49 -8.94
N GLN A 291 -31.96 -11.38 -8.59
CA GLN A 291 -31.12 -10.20 -8.70
C GLN A 291 -29.88 -10.49 -9.57
N ARG A 292 -29.98 -11.40 -10.55
CA ARG A 292 -28.86 -11.75 -11.45
C ARG A 292 -28.55 -10.69 -12.50
N ASP A 293 -29.56 -9.96 -12.98
CA ASP A 293 -29.33 -8.78 -13.83
C ASP A 293 -28.87 -7.62 -12.94
N ILE A 294 -27.70 -7.07 -13.26
CA ILE A 294 -27.06 -6.05 -12.46
C ILE A 294 -26.78 -4.78 -13.27
N THR A 295 -27.27 -4.63 -14.50
CA THR A 295 -26.92 -3.49 -15.38
C THR A 295 -27.26 -2.13 -14.77
N ASP A 296 -28.36 -2.03 -14.02
CA ASP A 296 -28.91 -0.76 -13.53
C ASP A 296 -28.56 -0.45 -12.07
N ARG A 297 -27.47 -1.02 -11.54
CA ARG A 297 -27.12 -0.89 -10.12
C ARG A 297 -26.27 0.33 -9.76
N PRO A 298 -26.43 0.87 -8.53
CA PRO A 298 -25.60 1.95 -8.03
C PRO A 298 -24.13 1.53 -7.92
N GLY A 299 -23.22 2.50 -8.08
CA GLY A 299 -21.77 2.29 -7.94
C GLY A 299 -21.08 1.74 -9.18
N LYS A 300 -21.81 1.59 -10.30
CA LYS A 300 -21.30 1.11 -11.59
C LYS A 300 -20.97 2.19 -12.60
N GLU A 301 -21.35 3.42 -12.28
CA GLU A 301 -21.04 4.57 -13.12
C GLU A 301 -19.52 4.75 -13.23
N PHE A 302 -19.05 5.04 -14.44
CA PHE A 302 -17.66 5.39 -14.67
C PHE A 302 -17.27 6.60 -13.82
N LYS A 303 -16.24 6.45 -12.98
CA LYS A 303 -15.81 7.51 -12.06
C LYS A 303 -14.80 8.41 -12.75
N ASN A 304 -15.25 9.59 -13.17
CA ASN A 304 -14.40 10.58 -13.82
C ASN A 304 -13.62 11.43 -12.79
N ARG A 305 -12.80 10.78 -11.96
CA ARG A 305 -11.99 11.42 -10.91
C ARG A 305 -10.50 11.26 -11.24
N THR A 306 -9.77 12.37 -11.26
CA THR A 306 -8.32 12.37 -11.51
C THR A 306 -7.61 12.16 -10.19
N ILE A 307 -7.01 10.98 -9.99
CA ILE A 307 -6.38 10.59 -8.73
C ILE A 307 -4.97 10.07 -8.99
N VAL A 308 -4.01 10.57 -8.22
CA VAL A 308 -2.68 10.00 -8.05
C VAL A 308 -2.56 9.43 -6.65
N SER A 309 -1.76 8.39 -6.46
CA SER A 309 -1.62 7.73 -5.16
C SER A 309 -0.19 7.26 -4.92
N SER A 310 0.21 7.27 -3.66
CA SER A 310 1.34 6.50 -3.12
C SER A 310 0.82 5.21 -2.47
N TYR A 311 1.68 4.54 -1.72
CA TYR A 311 1.31 3.38 -0.91
C TYR A 311 0.28 3.70 0.18
N GLY A 312 0.22 4.96 0.65
CA GLY A 312 -0.49 5.33 1.88
C GLY A 312 -1.44 6.51 1.76
N ARG A 313 -1.44 7.21 0.61
CA ARG A 313 -2.23 8.43 0.41
C ARG A 313 -2.63 8.61 -1.05
N ALA A 314 -3.90 8.94 -1.27
CA ALA A 314 -4.42 9.40 -2.54
C ALA A 314 -4.58 10.93 -2.55
N VAL A 315 -4.35 11.53 -3.72
CA VAL A 315 -4.60 12.95 -3.99
C VAL A 315 -5.49 13.06 -5.21
N GLU A 316 -6.71 13.56 -5.00
CA GLU A 316 -7.64 13.87 -6.07
C GLU A 316 -7.42 15.31 -6.58
N LEU A 317 -7.42 15.46 -7.90
CA LEU A 317 -7.33 16.75 -8.57
C LEU A 317 -8.68 17.19 -9.10
N GLY A 318 -8.84 18.51 -9.24
CA GLY A 318 -9.98 19.12 -9.92
C GLY A 318 -10.95 19.85 -9.00
N GLY A 319 -10.95 19.50 -7.72
CA GLY A 319 -11.60 20.22 -6.62
C GLY A 319 -10.73 21.36 -6.08
N LYS A 320 -10.35 21.29 -4.79
CA LYS A 320 -9.38 22.20 -4.19
C LYS A 320 -8.05 22.15 -4.96
N PRO A 321 -7.40 23.28 -5.29
CA PRO A 321 -6.09 23.26 -5.92
C PRO A 321 -5.07 22.54 -5.05
N MET A 322 -4.22 21.70 -5.66
CA MET A 322 -3.18 20.96 -4.96
C MET A 322 -1.80 21.57 -5.18
N ILE A 323 -0.87 21.31 -4.25
CA ILE A 323 0.51 21.78 -4.33
C ILE A 323 1.42 20.63 -4.74
N ILE A 324 2.15 20.80 -5.83
CA ILE A 324 3.24 19.92 -6.27
C ILE A 324 4.56 20.61 -5.91
N GLY A 325 5.36 19.99 -5.04
CA GLY A 325 6.62 20.55 -4.56
C GLY A 325 7.76 20.41 -5.58
N GLU A 326 8.34 21.54 -6.03
CA GLU A 326 9.36 21.60 -7.11
C GLU A 326 10.83 21.44 -6.66
N ARG A 327 11.09 21.15 -5.37
CA ARG A 327 12.45 21.28 -4.82
C ARG A 327 13.39 20.14 -5.19
N ILE A 328 12.88 18.93 -5.45
CA ILE A 328 13.66 17.76 -5.86
C ILE A 328 13.93 17.86 -7.36
N ASN A 329 14.80 18.81 -7.72
CA ASN A 329 15.13 19.10 -9.10
C ASN A 329 16.53 19.78 -9.17
N PRO A 330 17.51 19.22 -9.90
CA PRO A 330 18.87 19.75 -9.98
C PRO A 330 18.99 21.05 -10.78
N THR A 331 17.98 21.43 -11.56
CA THR A 331 18.04 22.57 -12.49
C THR A 331 18.32 23.87 -11.73
N GLY A 332 19.44 24.53 -12.08
CA GLY A 332 19.87 25.78 -11.44
C GLY A 332 20.37 25.65 -9.99
N LYS A 333 20.40 24.45 -9.39
CA LYS A 333 20.73 24.25 -7.96
C LYS A 333 22.07 23.54 -7.77
N LYS A 334 23.15 24.32 -7.61
CA LYS A 334 24.53 23.78 -7.48
C LYS A 334 24.67 22.70 -6.39
N LYS A 335 24.06 22.91 -5.21
CA LYS A 335 24.12 21.93 -4.10
C LYS A 335 23.42 20.62 -4.45
N PHE A 336 22.22 20.70 -5.03
CA PHE A 336 21.46 19.52 -5.46
C PHE A 336 22.22 18.73 -6.54
N LYS A 337 22.80 19.43 -7.52
CA LYS A 337 23.66 18.79 -8.53
C LYS A 337 24.85 18.06 -7.93
N GLN A 338 25.46 18.62 -6.89
CA GLN A 338 26.58 18.00 -6.18
C GLN A 338 26.10 16.78 -5.38
N ALA A 339 24.98 16.87 -4.69
CA ALA A 339 24.37 15.76 -3.97
C ALA A 339 24.09 14.54 -4.87
N LEU A 340 23.53 14.76 -6.07
CA LEU A 340 23.32 13.67 -7.05
C LEU A 340 24.63 13.02 -7.49
N LYS A 341 25.71 13.80 -7.66
CA LYS A 341 27.02 13.28 -8.08
C LYS A 341 27.73 12.52 -6.97
N ASP A 342 27.54 12.96 -5.73
CA ASP A 342 28.15 12.36 -4.55
C ASP A 342 27.30 11.21 -3.97
N HIS A 343 26.18 10.87 -4.61
CA HIS A 343 25.18 9.91 -4.12
C HIS A 343 24.66 10.24 -2.70
N ASP A 344 24.53 11.52 -2.38
CA ASP A 344 23.92 12.00 -1.13
C ASP A 344 22.38 11.94 -1.23
N ILE A 345 21.85 10.72 -1.07
CA ILE A 345 20.41 10.46 -1.09
C ILE A 345 19.70 11.16 0.08
N ASP A 346 20.34 11.26 1.25
CA ASP A 346 19.77 11.93 2.43
C ASP A 346 19.46 13.40 2.19
N TYR A 347 20.26 14.12 1.39
CA TYR A 347 19.92 15.47 0.96
C TYR A 347 18.58 15.52 0.20
N ILE A 348 18.31 14.52 -0.65
CA ILE A 348 17.06 14.41 -1.42
C ILE A 348 15.88 14.10 -0.49
N LEU A 349 16.04 13.15 0.42
CA LEU A 349 15.02 12.78 1.42
C LEU A 349 14.67 13.97 2.32
N ARG A 350 15.66 14.77 2.73
CA ARG A 350 15.42 16.01 3.50
C ARG A 350 14.62 17.05 2.73
N GLU A 351 14.88 17.24 1.43
CA GLU A 351 14.08 18.14 0.59
C GLU A 351 12.64 17.60 0.45
N ALA A 352 12.43 16.29 0.38
CA ALA A 352 11.10 15.68 0.38
C ALA A 352 10.32 15.98 1.67
N ILE A 353 10.90 15.66 2.82
CA ILE A 353 10.29 15.88 4.13
C ILE A 353 10.01 17.38 4.37
N SER A 354 10.97 18.25 4.03
CA SER A 354 10.81 19.70 4.21
C SER A 354 9.65 20.25 3.37
N GLN A 355 9.44 19.72 2.16
CA GLN A 355 8.30 20.11 1.32
C GLN A 355 6.98 19.57 1.85
N GLN A 356 6.95 18.33 2.34
CA GLN A 356 5.77 17.75 2.98
C GLN A 356 5.35 18.59 4.20
N ASP A 357 6.30 18.91 5.08
CA ASP A 357 6.06 19.74 6.28
C ASP A 357 5.58 21.16 5.91
N ALA A 358 6.01 21.66 4.75
CA ALA A 358 5.58 22.95 4.21
C ALA A 358 4.24 22.90 3.45
N GLY A 359 3.56 21.74 3.40
CA GLY A 359 2.22 21.60 2.83
C GLY A 359 2.17 21.16 1.37
N ALA A 360 3.23 20.52 0.84
CA ALA A 360 3.14 19.81 -0.43
C ALA A 360 2.13 18.65 -0.34
N HIS A 361 1.39 18.44 -1.44
CA HIS A 361 0.46 17.32 -1.58
C HIS A 361 1.03 16.22 -2.48
N ILE A 362 1.86 16.61 -3.45
CA ILE A 362 2.59 15.75 -4.38
C ILE A 362 4.03 16.28 -4.44
N LEU A 363 5.02 15.42 -4.69
CA LEU A 363 6.42 15.84 -4.87
C LEU A 363 6.85 15.63 -6.32
N ASP A 364 7.32 16.68 -6.98
CA ASP A 364 8.00 16.58 -8.28
C ASP A 364 9.42 16.04 -8.08
N VAL A 365 9.78 14.99 -8.82
CA VAL A 365 11.05 14.27 -8.68
C VAL A 365 11.77 14.26 -10.02
N ASN A 366 12.77 15.12 -10.14
CA ASN A 366 13.67 15.18 -11.28
C ASN A 366 15.10 14.91 -10.79
N VAL A 367 15.75 13.90 -11.37
CA VAL A 367 17.16 13.58 -11.09
C VAL A 367 18.05 13.79 -12.31
N GLY A 368 17.53 14.40 -13.38
CA GLY A 368 18.21 14.57 -14.66
C GLY A 368 19.44 15.47 -14.55
N LEU A 369 20.61 14.89 -14.81
CA LEU A 369 21.89 15.60 -14.87
C LEU A 369 22.76 14.96 -15.96
N PRO A 370 23.58 15.73 -16.69
CA PRO A 370 24.56 15.14 -17.58
C PRO A 370 25.55 14.25 -16.81
N ASP A 371 25.98 13.16 -17.46
CA ASP A 371 27.02 12.23 -16.99
C ASP A 371 26.67 11.33 -15.78
N ILE A 372 25.38 11.15 -15.49
CA ILE A 372 24.89 10.15 -14.52
C ILE A 372 23.98 9.12 -15.21
N ASP A 373 23.91 7.92 -14.63
CA ASP A 373 22.94 6.89 -15.00
C ASP A 373 21.56 7.27 -14.42
N GLU A 374 20.82 8.07 -15.18
CA GLU A 374 19.50 8.56 -14.78
C GLU A 374 18.51 7.41 -14.51
N PRO A 375 18.42 6.34 -15.32
CA PRO A 375 17.55 5.22 -15.00
C PRO A 375 17.83 4.54 -13.65
N SER A 376 19.11 4.26 -13.36
CA SER A 376 19.48 3.64 -12.08
C SER A 376 19.20 4.58 -10.91
N LEU A 377 19.60 5.85 -11.02
CA LEU A 377 19.44 6.83 -9.95
C LEU A 377 17.97 7.19 -9.71
N MET A 378 17.17 7.31 -10.75
CA MET A 378 15.72 7.56 -10.62
C MET A 378 15.04 6.41 -9.87
N ARG A 379 15.38 5.17 -10.21
CA ARG A 379 14.86 3.99 -9.49
C ARG A 379 15.22 4.03 -8.00
N GLU A 380 16.48 4.29 -7.67
CA GLU A 380 16.96 4.38 -6.29
C GLU A 380 16.26 5.51 -5.52
N VAL A 381 16.25 6.73 -6.09
CA VAL A 381 15.61 7.89 -5.46
C VAL A 381 14.11 7.67 -5.26
N VAL A 382 13.41 7.08 -6.23
CA VAL A 382 11.98 6.76 -6.07
C VAL A 382 11.77 5.71 -4.97
N GLN A 383 12.62 4.69 -4.87
CA GLN A 383 12.53 3.68 -3.82
C GLN A 383 12.74 4.30 -2.43
N GLU A 384 13.77 5.13 -2.27
CA GLU A 384 14.12 5.76 -0.99
C GLU A 384 13.10 6.83 -0.58
N LEU A 385 12.58 7.63 -1.53
CA LEU A 385 11.54 8.62 -1.24
C LEU A 385 10.26 7.97 -0.69
N GLN A 386 9.84 6.85 -1.27
CA GLN A 386 8.65 6.13 -0.81
C GLN A 386 8.81 5.52 0.58
N SER A 387 10.03 5.41 1.09
CA SER A 387 10.24 4.98 2.48
C SER A 387 9.89 6.10 3.46
N VAL A 388 10.30 7.35 3.19
CA VAL A 388 10.19 8.49 4.12
C VAL A 388 8.88 9.28 4.00
N THR A 389 8.19 9.20 2.87
CA THR A 389 6.99 10.00 2.62
C THR A 389 5.87 9.17 2.00
N SER A 390 4.65 9.42 2.49
CA SER A 390 3.43 8.91 1.89
C SER A 390 2.85 9.87 0.85
N LEU A 391 3.52 10.97 0.48
CA LEU A 391 3.03 11.83 -0.61
C LEU A 391 3.18 11.13 -1.97
N PRO A 392 2.19 11.22 -2.87
CA PRO A 392 2.36 10.78 -4.25
C PRO A 392 3.53 11.52 -4.93
N LEU A 393 4.16 10.85 -5.89
CA LEU A 393 5.28 11.39 -6.65
C LEU A 393 4.85 11.74 -8.08
N GLN A 394 5.34 12.88 -8.56
CA GLN A 394 5.37 13.24 -9.97
C GLN A 394 6.77 12.90 -10.50
N ILE A 395 6.86 11.83 -11.28
CA ILE A 395 8.11 11.39 -11.90
C ILE A 395 8.39 12.32 -13.08
N ASP A 396 9.43 13.15 -12.96
CA ASP A 396 9.81 14.17 -13.94
C ASP A 396 11.10 13.77 -14.67
N THR A 397 10.94 13.26 -15.90
CA THR A 397 12.06 12.88 -16.76
C THR A 397 11.65 12.88 -18.24
N VAL A 398 12.63 13.11 -19.11
CA VAL A 398 12.51 12.94 -20.57
C VAL A 398 13.14 11.63 -21.07
N ASP A 399 13.83 10.89 -20.19
CA ASP A 399 14.41 9.59 -20.47
C ASP A 399 13.34 8.50 -20.27
N ILE A 400 12.98 7.83 -21.36
CA ILE A 400 11.94 6.79 -21.38
C ILE A 400 12.37 5.56 -20.56
N SER A 401 13.65 5.22 -20.54
CA SER A 401 14.17 4.11 -19.75
C SER A 401 14.14 4.44 -18.26
N ALA A 402 14.43 5.69 -17.88
CA ALA A 402 14.30 6.12 -16.49
C ALA A 402 12.84 6.16 -16.03
N LEU A 403 11.93 6.63 -16.90
CA LEU A 403 10.51 6.62 -16.64
C LEU A 403 9.98 5.20 -16.43
N GLU A 404 10.30 4.25 -17.32
CA GLU A 404 9.88 2.85 -17.19
C GLU A 404 10.44 2.21 -15.90
N ALA A 405 11.72 2.42 -15.59
CA ALA A 405 12.35 1.89 -14.40
C ALA A 405 11.67 2.39 -13.11
N ALA A 406 11.35 3.68 -13.06
CA ALA A 406 10.65 4.30 -11.94
C ALA A 406 9.19 3.84 -11.82
N MET A 407 8.46 3.80 -12.94
CA MET A 407 7.04 3.39 -12.93
C MET A 407 6.86 1.92 -12.56
N ARG A 408 7.80 1.04 -12.91
CA ARG A 408 7.76 -0.38 -12.55
C ARG A 408 7.76 -0.58 -11.04
N ILE A 409 8.60 0.16 -10.32
CA ILE A 409 8.82 0.01 -8.86
C ILE A 409 8.02 1.03 -8.02
N TYR A 410 7.27 1.94 -8.64
CA TYR A 410 6.47 2.90 -7.89
C TYR A 410 5.27 2.23 -7.21
N ASN A 411 5.18 2.30 -5.89
CA ASN A 411 4.08 1.80 -5.08
C ASN A 411 2.92 2.80 -5.04
N GLY A 412 2.02 2.67 -6.02
CA GLY A 412 0.86 3.55 -6.20
C GLY A 412 0.61 3.90 -7.67
N LYS A 413 -0.19 4.95 -7.91
CA LYS A 413 -0.44 5.52 -9.24
C LYS A 413 0.30 6.86 -9.39
N PRO A 414 1.41 6.92 -10.14
CA PRO A 414 2.25 8.11 -10.19
C PRO A 414 1.61 9.22 -11.03
N MET A 415 2.03 10.46 -10.83
CA MET A 415 1.93 11.46 -11.89
C MET A 415 3.17 11.34 -12.79
N VAL A 416 3.00 11.45 -14.11
CA VAL A 416 4.09 11.35 -15.08
C VAL A 416 4.28 12.69 -15.77
N ASN A 417 5.42 13.32 -15.53
CA ASN A 417 5.83 14.57 -16.15
C ASN A 417 6.98 14.26 -17.14
N SER A 418 6.75 14.23 -18.44
CA SER A 418 5.51 14.54 -19.15
C SER A 418 5.43 13.86 -20.52
N VAL A 419 4.27 14.01 -21.16
CA VAL A 419 4.07 13.82 -22.59
C VAL A 419 3.86 15.19 -23.26
N ASN A 420 4.21 15.31 -24.54
CA ASN A 420 3.85 16.49 -25.33
C ASN A 420 3.11 16.11 -26.62
N GLY A 421 2.59 17.11 -27.32
CA GLY A 421 1.81 16.93 -28.54
C GLY A 421 2.58 16.41 -29.75
N LYS A 422 3.90 16.18 -29.66
CA LYS A 422 4.65 15.52 -30.75
C LYS A 422 4.28 14.04 -30.80
N GLN A 423 4.03 13.50 -31.99
CA GLN A 423 3.65 12.09 -32.13
C GLN A 423 4.68 11.14 -31.51
N SER A 424 5.98 11.41 -31.70
CA SER A 424 7.06 10.59 -31.12
C SER A 424 7.07 10.57 -29.59
N SER A 425 6.62 11.64 -28.93
CA SER A 425 6.52 11.69 -27.46
C SER A 425 5.32 10.86 -26.99
N MET A 426 4.17 10.99 -27.64
CA MET A 426 2.97 10.22 -27.33
C MET A 426 3.17 8.73 -27.53
N ASP A 427 3.81 8.33 -28.64
CA ASP A 427 4.10 6.92 -28.95
C ASP A 427 5.10 6.28 -27.98
N ALA A 428 5.95 7.09 -27.33
CA ALA A 428 6.89 6.61 -26.32
C ALA A 428 6.28 6.51 -24.91
N VAL A 429 5.47 7.50 -24.51
CA VAL A 429 4.98 7.61 -23.13
C VAL A 429 3.66 6.85 -22.91
N PHE A 430 2.70 6.91 -23.84
CA PHE A 430 1.40 6.28 -23.63
C PHE A 430 1.42 4.76 -23.46
N PRO A 431 2.31 3.99 -24.10
CA PRO A 431 2.48 2.57 -23.78
C PRO A 431 2.83 2.32 -22.31
N LEU A 432 3.67 3.16 -21.71
CA LEU A 432 4.06 3.06 -20.29
C LEU A 432 2.88 3.39 -19.37
N ILE A 433 2.11 4.45 -19.68
CA ILE A 433 0.88 4.78 -18.94
C ILE A 433 -0.14 3.65 -19.04
N LYS A 434 -0.28 3.02 -20.21
CA LYS A 434 -1.17 1.88 -20.39
C LYS A 434 -0.75 0.68 -19.54
N LYS A 435 0.57 0.44 -19.42
CA LYS A 435 1.16 -0.72 -18.74
C LYS A 435 1.19 -0.58 -17.23
N TYR A 436 1.68 0.56 -16.72
CA TYR A 436 1.93 0.78 -15.29
C TYR A 436 0.88 1.68 -14.62
N GLY A 437 -0.05 2.22 -15.40
CA GLY A 437 -0.98 3.26 -14.94
C GLY A 437 -0.32 4.63 -14.86
N GLY A 438 -1.00 5.56 -14.21
CA GLY A 438 -0.50 6.90 -13.95
C GLY A 438 -1.40 8.00 -14.50
N VAL A 439 -1.21 9.21 -13.98
CA VAL A 439 -1.83 10.43 -14.50
C VAL A 439 -0.77 11.20 -15.29
N VAL A 440 -0.95 11.32 -16.60
CA VAL A 440 0.06 11.92 -17.48
C VAL A 440 -0.14 13.43 -17.63
N VAL A 441 0.94 14.19 -17.45
CA VAL A 441 0.99 15.64 -17.70
C VAL A 441 1.23 15.87 -19.19
N GLY A 442 0.23 16.38 -19.90
CA GLY A 442 0.29 16.76 -21.31
C GLY A 442 0.70 18.22 -21.50
N LEU A 443 1.93 18.45 -21.95
CA LEU A 443 2.44 19.77 -22.29
C LEU A 443 1.89 20.24 -23.63
N THR A 444 1.34 21.46 -23.69
CA THR A 444 0.77 22.04 -24.92
C THR A 444 1.83 22.56 -25.91
N LEU A 445 2.80 21.72 -26.25
CA LEU A 445 3.78 21.93 -27.32
C LEU A 445 3.69 20.78 -28.32
N ASP A 446 3.89 21.05 -29.59
CA ASP A 446 3.85 20.04 -30.65
C ASP A 446 5.08 20.14 -31.58
N GLU A 447 4.97 19.64 -32.81
CA GLU A 447 6.04 19.66 -33.80
C GLU A 447 6.49 21.09 -34.16
N ASP A 448 5.57 22.07 -34.10
CA ASP A 448 5.84 23.48 -34.41
C ASP A 448 6.25 24.28 -33.17
N GLY A 449 6.37 23.63 -32.01
CA GLY A 449 6.77 24.24 -30.75
C GLY A 449 5.58 24.64 -29.87
N ILE A 450 5.73 25.72 -29.10
CA ILE A 450 4.70 26.21 -28.18
C ILE A 450 3.79 27.19 -28.94
N PRO A 451 2.48 26.94 -29.05
CA PRO A 451 1.58 27.90 -29.68
C PRO A 451 1.52 29.22 -28.90
N ALA A 452 1.58 30.33 -29.64
CA ALA A 452 1.57 31.68 -29.09
C ALA A 452 0.19 32.14 -28.56
N THR A 453 -0.90 31.45 -28.95
CA THR A 453 -2.26 31.80 -28.51
C THR A 453 -2.87 30.74 -27.60
N ALA A 454 -3.84 31.14 -26.80
CA ALA A 454 -4.58 30.25 -25.92
C ALA A 454 -5.31 29.16 -26.73
N GLU A 455 -5.95 29.54 -27.84
CA GLU A 455 -6.66 28.59 -28.70
C GLU A 455 -5.72 27.56 -29.33
N GLY A 456 -4.49 27.97 -29.66
CA GLY A 456 -3.46 27.06 -30.16
C GLY A 456 -3.09 26.01 -29.12
N ARG A 457 -2.83 26.43 -27.88
CA ARG A 457 -2.52 25.51 -26.76
C ARG A 457 -3.67 24.55 -26.47
N VAL A 458 -4.91 25.05 -26.51
CA VAL A 458 -6.13 24.24 -26.35
C VAL A 458 -6.31 23.22 -27.50
N LYS A 459 -5.87 23.54 -28.71
CA LYS A 459 -5.86 22.57 -29.82
C LYS A 459 -4.87 21.44 -29.58
N VAL A 460 -3.66 21.76 -29.12
CA VAL A 460 -2.64 20.75 -28.77
C VAL A 460 -3.13 19.86 -27.62
N ALA A 461 -3.76 20.43 -26.59
CA ALA A 461 -4.38 19.64 -25.53
C ALA A 461 -5.41 18.63 -26.08
N GLY A 462 -6.24 19.05 -27.04
CA GLY A 462 -7.19 18.16 -27.73
C GLY A 462 -6.50 17.04 -28.50
N LYS A 463 -5.39 17.34 -29.20
CA LYS A 463 -4.57 16.34 -29.91
C LYS A 463 -4.08 15.26 -28.94
N ILE A 464 -3.52 15.67 -27.80
CA ILE A 464 -3.00 14.74 -26.77
C ILE A 464 -4.13 13.85 -26.22
N ILE A 465 -5.29 14.41 -25.90
CA ILE A 465 -6.44 13.67 -25.35
C ILE A 465 -6.98 12.64 -26.35
N GLU A 466 -7.17 13.03 -27.62
CA GLU A 466 -7.65 12.12 -28.65
C GLU A 466 -6.64 11.02 -28.97
N GLU A 467 -5.34 11.32 -28.91
CA GLU A 467 -4.29 10.32 -29.10
C GLU A 467 -4.26 9.33 -27.93
N ALA A 468 -4.27 9.82 -26.69
CA ALA A 468 -4.29 9.00 -25.48
C ALA A 468 -5.46 8.00 -25.47
N LYS A 469 -6.62 8.41 -25.98
CA LYS A 469 -7.80 7.55 -26.12
C LYS A 469 -7.54 6.31 -26.99
N LYS A 470 -6.68 6.40 -28.02
CA LYS A 470 -6.31 5.25 -28.87
C LYS A 470 -5.54 4.18 -28.08
N TYR A 471 -4.87 4.58 -27.00
CA TYR A 471 -4.17 3.68 -26.08
C TYR A 471 -5.07 3.18 -24.93
N GLY A 472 -6.35 3.59 -24.90
CA GLY A 472 -7.28 3.29 -23.82
C GLY A 472 -7.02 4.10 -22.55
N ILE A 473 -6.40 5.27 -22.67
CA ILE A 473 -6.17 6.19 -21.55
C ILE A 473 -7.34 7.18 -21.50
N ASP A 474 -8.07 7.16 -20.40
CA ASP A 474 -9.23 8.02 -20.20
C ASP A 474 -8.81 9.44 -19.79
N LYS A 475 -9.71 10.40 -20.02
CA LYS A 475 -9.49 11.82 -19.63
C LYS A 475 -9.17 12.00 -18.15
N LYS A 476 -9.69 11.12 -17.28
CA LYS A 476 -9.41 11.16 -15.84
C LYS A 476 -7.92 10.94 -15.53
N ASP A 477 -7.18 10.32 -16.43
CA ASP A 477 -5.75 10.01 -16.33
C ASP A 477 -4.86 11.00 -17.09
N ILE A 478 -5.42 12.15 -17.50
CA ILE A 478 -4.70 13.20 -18.23
C ILE A 478 -4.89 14.52 -17.49
N VAL A 479 -3.78 15.21 -17.24
CA VAL A 479 -3.77 16.62 -16.84
C VAL A 479 -3.01 17.44 -17.86
N ILE A 480 -3.43 18.69 -18.07
CA ILE A 480 -2.82 19.53 -19.11
C ILE A 480 -1.99 20.64 -18.46
N ASP A 481 -0.74 20.75 -18.88
CA ASP A 481 0.08 21.94 -18.65
C ASP A 481 0.06 22.81 -19.90
N VAL A 482 -0.58 23.98 -19.77
CA VAL A 482 -0.74 24.94 -20.87
C VAL A 482 0.51 25.79 -21.12
N LEU A 483 1.61 25.49 -20.43
CA LEU A 483 2.93 26.10 -20.48
C LEU A 483 2.97 27.56 -20.06
N CYS A 484 3.67 27.84 -18.96
CA CYS A 484 3.89 29.20 -18.49
C CYS A 484 5.16 29.80 -19.13
N MET A 485 5.00 30.86 -19.92
CA MET A 485 6.12 31.60 -20.50
C MET A 485 6.52 32.80 -19.63
N THR A 486 7.80 33.11 -19.60
CA THR A 486 8.36 34.18 -18.80
C THR A 486 7.94 35.57 -19.32
N ILE A 487 7.34 36.41 -18.46
CA ILE A 487 6.79 37.71 -18.89
C ILE A 487 7.85 38.75 -19.28
N SER A 488 9.10 38.56 -18.85
CA SER A 488 10.21 39.43 -19.23
C SER A 488 10.60 39.28 -20.70
N SER A 489 10.37 38.11 -21.29
CA SER A 489 10.58 37.83 -22.72
C SER A 489 9.29 37.80 -23.53
N GLU A 490 8.16 37.43 -22.91
CA GLU A 490 6.84 37.38 -23.56
C GLU A 490 5.80 38.20 -22.77
N PRO A 491 5.60 39.49 -23.10
CA PRO A 491 4.76 40.40 -22.31
C PRO A 491 3.30 39.95 -22.15
N THR A 492 2.75 39.18 -23.10
CA THR A 492 1.38 38.64 -23.06
C THR A 492 1.32 37.20 -22.54
N GLY A 493 2.43 36.63 -22.10
CA GLY A 493 2.53 35.23 -21.68
C GLY A 493 1.60 34.88 -20.52
N ALA A 494 1.52 35.77 -19.51
CA ALA A 494 0.60 35.58 -18.36
C ALA A 494 -0.86 35.50 -18.82
N ILE A 495 -1.31 36.47 -19.62
CA ILE A 495 -2.71 36.56 -20.11
C ILE A 495 -3.07 35.31 -20.91
N THR A 496 -2.17 34.91 -21.83
CA THR A 496 -2.35 33.74 -22.69
C THR A 496 -2.46 32.46 -21.86
N THR A 497 -1.63 32.33 -20.82
CA THR A 497 -1.61 31.16 -19.93
C THR A 497 -2.92 31.06 -19.14
N LEU A 498 -3.38 32.17 -18.52
CA LEU A 498 -4.62 32.20 -17.76
C LEU A 498 -5.85 31.88 -18.62
N GLU A 499 -5.90 32.44 -19.83
CA GLU A 499 -6.99 32.17 -20.77
C GLU A 499 -6.95 30.71 -21.27
N ALA A 500 -5.77 30.15 -21.53
CA ALA A 500 -5.62 28.75 -21.92
C ALA A 500 -6.06 27.80 -20.81
N LEU A 501 -5.72 28.07 -19.53
CA LEU A 501 -6.17 27.28 -18.38
C LEU A 501 -7.71 27.20 -18.35
N ARG A 502 -8.37 28.35 -18.45
CA ARG A 502 -9.83 28.47 -18.46
C ARG A 502 -10.43 27.69 -19.62
N GLN A 503 -9.94 27.91 -20.84
CA GLN A 503 -10.46 27.26 -22.04
C GLN A 503 -10.27 25.73 -22.03
N VAL A 504 -9.15 25.21 -21.53
CA VAL A 504 -8.92 23.75 -21.45
C VAL A 504 -9.90 23.10 -20.48
N ARG A 505 -10.10 23.70 -19.30
CA ARG A 505 -11.07 23.24 -18.29
C ARG A 505 -12.49 23.24 -18.86
N GLU A 506 -12.92 24.33 -19.47
CA GLU A 506 -14.26 24.48 -20.04
C GLU A 506 -14.51 23.54 -21.23
N LYS A 507 -13.53 23.38 -22.12
CA LYS A 507 -13.72 22.65 -23.37
C LYS A 507 -13.62 21.13 -23.19
N TYR A 508 -12.65 20.65 -22.41
CA TYR A 508 -12.38 19.21 -22.31
C TYR A 508 -12.77 18.59 -20.99
N GLY A 509 -12.97 19.38 -19.93
CA GLY A 509 -13.31 18.90 -18.59
C GLY A 509 -12.16 18.17 -17.89
N VAL A 510 -10.91 18.41 -18.31
CA VAL A 510 -9.70 17.81 -17.72
C VAL A 510 -9.07 18.73 -16.68
N CYS A 511 -8.35 18.16 -15.72
CA CYS A 511 -7.57 18.93 -14.76
C CYS A 511 -6.38 19.63 -15.44
N ALA A 512 -5.93 20.73 -14.85
CA ALA A 512 -4.80 21.51 -15.34
C ALA A 512 -3.70 21.62 -14.29
N VAL A 513 -2.45 21.46 -14.73
CA VAL A 513 -1.24 21.62 -13.92
C VAL A 513 -0.41 22.76 -14.52
N LEU A 514 0.43 23.43 -13.72
CA LEU A 514 1.28 24.49 -14.24
C LEU A 514 2.56 24.64 -13.42
N GLY A 515 3.70 24.70 -14.10
CA GLY A 515 4.95 25.26 -13.58
C GLY A 515 4.85 26.76 -13.32
N VAL A 516 4.37 27.16 -12.14
CA VAL A 516 4.04 28.56 -11.83
C VAL A 516 5.31 29.43 -11.76
N SER A 517 6.41 28.88 -11.23
CA SER A 517 7.67 29.58 -11.00
C SER A 517 8.33 30.12 -12.28
N ASN A 518 7.92 29.64 -13.46
CA ASN A 518 8.48 30.02 -14.76
C ASN A 518 8.10 31.45 -15.19
N ILE A 519 7.00 31.98 -14.66
CA ILE A 519 6.46 33.30 -15.04
C ILE A 519 7.46 34.44 -14.81
N SER A 520 8.30 34.32 -13.79
CA SER A 520 9.12 35.41 -13.24
C SER A 520 10.60 35.34 -13.57
N PHE A 521 11.06 34.40 -14.41
CA PHE A 521 12.47 34.34 -14.76
C PHE A 521 13.00 35.69 -15.31
N GLY A 522 14.20 36.07 -14.89
CA GLY A 522 14.82 37.34 -15.28
C GLY A 522 14.27 38.59 -14.56
N LEU A 523 13.24 38.50 -13.72
CA LEU A 523 12.71 39.63 -12.95
C LEU A 523 13.28 39.70 -11.53
N PRO A 524 13.45 40.91 -10.96
CA PRO A 524 13.73 41.07 -9.53
C PRO A 524 12.51 40.71 -8.69
N TYR A 525 12.74 40.31 -7.45
CA TYR A 525 11.69 39.98 -6.47
C TYR A 525 10.61 39.02 -7.00
N ARG A 526 11.09 37.92 -7.62
CA ARG A 526 10.27 36.83 -8.16
C ARG A 526 9.13 36.34 -7.25
N PRO A 527 9.28 36.23 -5.91
CA PRO A 527 8.20 35.76 -5.05
C PRO A 527 6.89 36.55 -5.21
N ALA A 528 6.95 37.88 -5.37
CA ALA A 528 5.75 38.68 -5.57
C ALA A 528 5.03 38.40 -6.90
N VAL A 529 5.79 38.22 -7.98
CA VAL A 529 5.20 37.91 -9.29
C VAL A 529 4.60 36.51 -9.27
N ASN A 530 5.34 35.53 -8.72
CA ASN A 530 4.90 34.15 -8.63
C ASN A 530 3.61 34.02 -7.81
N SER A 531 3.53 34.66 -6.63
CA SER A 531 2.40 34.54 -5.70
C SER A 531 1.11 35.15 -6.24
N ASN A 532 1.19 36.35 -6.83
CA ASN A 532 0.05 36.99 -7.49
C ASN A 532 -0.40 36.20 -8.73
N PHE A 533 0.55 35.75 -9.56
CA PHE A 533 0.23 34.91 -10.72
C PHE A 533 -0.39 33.58 -10.31
N TYR A 534 0.10 32.96 -9.24
CA TYR A 534 -0.46 31.72 -8.72
C TYR A 534 -1.92 31.88 -8.31
N THR A 535 -2.25 32.97 -7.59
CA THR A 535 -3.63 33.30 -7.21
C THR A 535 -4.52 33.43 -8.44
N MET A 536 -4.06 34.16 -9.47
CA MET A 536 -4.80 34.32 -10.72
C MET A 536 -4.97 32.99 -11.47
N ALA A 537 -3.94 32.12 -11.46
CA ALA A 537 -3.98 30.82 -12.11
C ALA A 537 -4.97 29.88 -11.43
N MET A 538 -4.97 29.81 -10.09
CA MET A 538 -5.98 29.06 -9.31
C MET A 538 -7.40 29.56 -9.63
N GLN A 539 -7.60 30.87 -9.67
CA GLN A 539 -8.88 31.46 -10.06
C GLN A 539 -9.29 31.11 -11.51
N SER A 540 -8.32 30.92 -12.40
CA SER A 540 -8.54 30.59 -13.81
C SER A 540 -8.69 29.08 -14.06
N GLY A 541 -8.74 28.26 -13.02
CA GLY A 541 -9.00 26.82 -13.12
C GLY A 541 -7.78 25.91 -12.95
N LEU A 542 -6.66 26.43 -12.46
CA LEU A 542 -5.49 25.61 -12.13
C LEU A 542 -5.85 24.59 -11.02
N SER A 543 -5.63 23.31 -11.32
CA SER A 543 -5.98 22.19 -10.43
C SER A 543 -4.81 21.78 -9.54
N ALA A 544 -3.57 21.93 -10.02
CA ALA A 544 -2.39 21.85 -9.17
C ALA A 544 -1.26 22.76 -9.67
N GLY A 545 -0.56 23.41 -8.74
CA GLY A 545 0.61 24.23 -9.06
C GLY A 545 1.91 23.50 -8.71
N ILE A 546 2.84 23.42 -9.67
CA ILE A 546 4.23 23.07 -9.39
C ILE A 546 4.91 24.34 -8.86
N ILE A 547 5.15 24.36 -7.55
CA ILE A 547 5.61 25.54 -6.80
C ILE A 547 6.65 25.15 -5.76
N ASN A 548 7.36 26.14 -5.23
CA ASN A 548 8.17 25.98 -4.03
C ASN A 548 7.30 26.17 -2.77
N PRO A 549 6.95 25.11 -2.01
CA PRO A 549 6.13 25.22 -0.80
C PRO A 549 6.88 25.93 0.35
N LEU A 550 8.21 26.05 0.28
CA LEU A 550 9.01 26.81 1.26
C LEU A 550 8.94 28.32 1.03
N SER A 551 8.23 28.79 0.00
CA SER A 551 8.02 30.22 -0.24
C SER A 551 6.81 30.72 0.53
N GLU A 552 7.05 31.57 1.53
CA GLU A 552 5.97 32.18 2.32
C GLU A 552 4.94 32.93 1.46
N ASP A 553 5.39 33.69 0.45
CA ASP A 553 4.48 34.43 -0.43
C ASP A 553 3.54 33.52 -1.22
N MET A 554 4.06 32.37 -1.70
CA MET A 554 3.28 31.36 -2.41
C MET A 554 2.26 30.70 -1.48
N MET A 555 2.68 30.32 -0.28
CA MET A 555 1.80 29.68 0.70
C MET A 555 0.73 30.65 1.21
N ARG A 556 1.06 31.93 1.43
CA ARG A 556 0.06 32.98 1.75
C ARG A 556 -1.00 33.06 0.66
N SER A 557 -0.58 33.09 -0.60
CA SER A 557 -1.51 33.11 -1.73
C SER A 557 -2.41 31.87 -1.77
N TYR A 558 -1.86 30.69 -1.51
CA TYR A 558 -2.60 29.43 -1.45
C TYR A 558 -3.66 29.41 -0.34
N TYR A 559 -3.26 29.69 0.90
CA TYR A 559 -4.19 29.67 2.04
C TYR A 559 -5.24 30.79 1.93
N SER A 560 -4.86 31.99 1.50
CA SER A 560 -5.82 33.06 1.21
C SER A 560 -6.81 32.65 0.12
N PHE A 561 -6.35 32.04 -0.98
CA PHE A 561 -7.24 31.53 -2.02
C PHE A 561 -8.20 30.47 -1.47
N CYS A 562 -7.70 29.51 -0.68
CA CYS A 562 -8.55 28.46 -0.11
C CYS A 562 -9.64 29.04 0.81
N ALA A 563 -9.31 30.02 1.65
CA ALA A 563 -10.28 30.70 2.50
C ALA A 563 -11.32 31.48 1.68
N LEU A 564 -10.86 32.23 0.67
CA LEU A 564 -11.74 33.03 -0.20
C LEU A 564 -12.72 32.17 -1.01
N MET A 565 -12.26 31.00 -1.46
CA MET A 565 -13.04 30.10 -2.32
C MET A 565 -13.81 29.01 -1.55
N ASN A 566 -13.84 29.11 -0.21
CA ASN A 566 -14.52 28.15 0.66
C ASN A 566 -13.98 26.70 0.53
N TYR A 567 -12.68 26.56 0.28
CA TYR A 567 -11.93 25.29 0.37
C TYR A 567 -11.27 25.07 1.74
N ASP A 568 -11.43 26.05 2.63
CA ASP A 568 -11.01 26.00 4.03
C ASP A 568 -12.23 26.28 4.90
N GLU A 569 -12.89 25.21 5.34
CA GLU A 569 -14.11 25.30 6.14
C GLU A 569 -13.82 26.08 7.43
N ASN A 570 -14.67 27.06 7.73
CA ASN A 570 -14.50 27.99 8.86
C ASN A 570 -13.15 28.75 8.89
N CYS A 571 -12.40 28.77 7.77
CA CYS A 571 -11.05 29.34 7.69
C CYS A 571 -10.07 28.72 8.72
N GLU A 572 -10.27 27.46 9.12
CA GLU A 572 -9.46 26.81 10.17
C GLU A 572 -7.98 26.78 9.83
N LYS A 573 -7.63 26.34 8.61
CA LYS A 573 -6.24 26.28 8.17
C LYS A 573 -5.63 27.67 8.03
N TYR A 574 -6.39 28.64 7.55
CA TYR A 574 -5.94 30.02 7.47
C TYR A 574 -5.64 30.59 8.87
N ILE A 575 -6.51 30.36 9.84
CA ILE A 575 -6.33 30.82 11.23
C ILE A 575 -5.17 30.07 11.91
N GLU A 576 -5.02 28.77 11.68
CA GLU A 576 -3.88 27.97 12.17
C GLU A 576 -2.55 28.57 11.71
N GLN A 577 -2.47 28.98 10.44
CA GLN A 577 -1.25 29.53 9.85
C GLN A 577 -0.99 31.00 10.23
N TYR A 578 -2.03 31.83 10.35
CA TYR A 578 -1.87 33.30 10.45
C TYR A 578 -2.51 33.95 11.69
N GLY A 579 -3.28 33.22 12.50
CA GLY A 579 -4.02 33.76 13.64
C GLY A 579 -3.15 34.36 14.75
N SER A 580 -1.87 33.99 14.81
CA SER A 580 -0.89 34.46 15.79
C SER A 580 0.11 35.48 15.21
N GLN A 581 -0.01 35.87 13.93
CA GLN A 581 0.88 36.87 13.35
C GLN A 581 0.56 38.27 13.90
N LYS A 582 1.44 38.76 14.79
CA LYS A 582 1.51 40.20 15.08
C LYS A 582 1.96 40.93 13.83
N VAL A 583 1.18 41.94 13.42
CA VAL A 583 1.53 42.83 12.31
C VAL A 583 2.77 43.68 12.72
N GLN A 584 3.99 43.19 12.49
CA GLN A 584 5.16 43.97 12.02
C GLN A 584 6.47 43.15 11.87
N ALA A 585 7.17 43.50 10.79
CA ALA A 585 8.60 43.38 10.44
C ALA A 585 9.27 41.99 10.35
N VAL A 586 9.76 41.73 9.14
CA VAL A 586 10.58 40.60 8.71
C VAL A 586 11.80 40.44 9.62
N THR A 587 11.88 39.27 10.27
CA THR A 587 13.13 38.76 10.82
C THR A 587 13.54 37.55 9.96
N PRO A 588 14.80 37.41 9.55
CA PRO A 588 15.22 36.24 8.80
C PRO A 588 15.12 35.01 9.71
N ALA A 589 14.51 33.94 9.20
CA ALA A 589 14.49 32.65 9.87
C ALA A 589 15.93 32.16 10.14
N THR A 590 16.28 32.01 11.41
CA THR A 590 17.41 31.19 11.81
C THR A 590 17.12 29.74 11.43
N LYS A 591 18.06 29.09 10.74
CA LYS A 591 18.02 27.64 10.53
C LYS A 591 17.82 26.95 11.87
N ALA A 592 16.74 26.20 12.04
CA ALA A 592 16.63 25.28 13.14
C ALA A 592 17.67 24.17 12.91
N GLU A 593 18.63 24.04 13.83
CA GLU A 593 19.49 22.86 13.88
C GLU A 593 18.63 21.65 14.28
N MET A 594 18.81 20.53 13.59
CA MET A 594 18.02 19.32 13.80
C MET A 594 18.51 18.59 15.05
N THR A 595 17.60 18.24 15.96
CA THR A 595 17.92 17.47 17.17
C THR A 595 17.92 15.97 16.90
N LEU A 596 18.58 15.18 17.77
CA LEU A 596 18.57 13.72 17.65
C LEU A 596 17.15 13.15 17.69
N LYS A 597 16.32 13.64 18.61
CA LYS A 597 14.90 13.30 18.68
C LYS A 597 14.19 13.50 17.33
N THR A 598 14.41 14.65 16.68
CA THR A 598 13.78 14.96 15.39
C THR A 598 14.32 14.08 14.26
N ALA A 599 15.62 13.79 14.25
CA ALA A 599 16.22 12.88 13.26
C ALA A 599 15.65 11.46 13.36
N ILE A 600 15.44 10.96 14.59
CA ILE A 600 14.81 9.65 14.84
C ILE A 600 13.34 9.66 14.45
N GLU A 601 12.55 10.67 14.84
CA GLU A 601 11.12 10.79 14.47
C GLU A 601 10.90 10.79 12.95
N LYS A 602 11.89 11.31 12.20
CA LYS A 602 11.87 11.40 10.74
C LYS A 602 12.57 10.24 10.03
N GLY A 603 13.15 9.28 10.76
CA GLY A 603 13.85 8.12 10.18
C GLY A 603 15.14 8.46 9.41
N LEU A 604 15.83 9.55 9.77
CA LEU A 604 17.05 10.02 9.09
C LEU A 604 18.31 9.35 9.67
N LYS A 605 18.79 8.30 9.00
CA LYS A 605 19.83 7.38 9.47
C LYS A 605 21.20 8.04 9.71
N GLU A 606 21.77 8.71 8.70
CA GLU A 606 23.10 9.33 8.82
C GLU A 606 23.10 10.52 9.77
N GLU A 607 22.00 11.29 9.81
CA GLU A 607 21.86 12.41 10.74
C GLU A 607 21.72 11.93 12.18
N ALA A 608 20.96 10.84 12.41
CA ALA A 608 20.93 10.19 13.72
C ALA A 608 22.33 9.71 14.14
N HIS A 609 23.13 9.16 13.22
CA HIS A 609 24.53 8.80 13.48
C HIS A 609 25.38 10.02 13.87
N HIS A 610 25.38 11.06 13.03
CA HIS A 610 26.21 12.26 13.21
C HIS A 610 25.85 13.04 14.47
N ILE A 611 24.56 13.30 14.71
CA ILE A 611 24.11 14.05 15.89
C ILE A 611 24.43 13.26 17.15
N THR A 612 24.28 11.93 17.14
CA THR A 612 24.63 11.09 18.29
C THR A 612 26.13 11.12 18.57
N ALA A 613 26.97 11.05 17.54
CA ALA A 613 28.43 11.14 17.66
C ALA A 613 28.92 12.50 18.19
N GLU A 614 28.17 13.58 17.97
CA GLU A 614 28.43 14.88 18.60
C GLU A 614 27.90 14.94 20.03
N LEU A 615 26.66 14.49 20.27
CA LEU A 615 26.04 14.53 21.61
C LEU A 615 26.81 13.74 22.66
N VAL A 616 27.42 12.60 22.28
CA VAL A 616 28.18 11.76 23.20
C VAL A 616 29.46 12.42 23.73
N LYS A 617 29.90 13.52 23.11
CA LYS A 617 31.03 14.33 23.62
C LYS A 617 30.64 15.15 24.85
N ASP A 618 29.37 15.53 24.96
CA ASP A 618 28.86 16.46 25.97
C ASP A 618 27.85 15.83 26.96
N LYS A 619 27.24 14.68 26.62
CA LYS A 619 26.28 13.94 27.45
C LYS A 619 26.68 12.47 27.61
N ALA A 620 26.36 11.88 28.77
CA ALA A 620 26.58 10.46 28.99
C ALA A 620 25.66 9.61 28.08
N PRO A 621 26.14 8.47 27.54
CA PRO A 621 25.35 7.65 26.62
C PRO A 621 23.99 7.21 27.17
N LEU A 622 23.92 6.87 28.46
CA LEU A 622 22.66 6.48 29.13
C LEU A 622 21.64 7.63 29.19
N ASP A 623 22.11 8.88 29.35
CA ASP A 623 21.21 10.05 29.38
C ASP A 623 20.66 10.32 27.98
N ILE A 624 21.47 10.15 26.93
CA ILE A 624 21.03 10.28 25.53
C ILE A 624 19.96 9.22 25.20
N ILE A 625 20.14 7.97 25.67
CA ILE A 625 19.14 6.90 25.49
C ILE A 625 17.82 7.29 26.16
N ASN A 626 17.86 7.71 27.42
CA ASN A 626 16.65 7.96 28.22
C ASN A 626 15.94 9.29 27.89
N GLU A 627 16.67 10.34 27.52
CA GLU A 627 16.12 11.68 27.30
C GLU A 627 15.78 11.97 25.82
N GLU A 628 16.48 11.36 24.87
CA GLU A 628 16.30 11.65 23.43
C GLU A 628 15.71 10.44 22.68
N LEU A 629 16.35 9.27 22.81
CA LEU A 629 16.06 8.11 21.96
C LEU A 629 14.73 7.43 22.32
N ILE A 630 14.52 7.08 23.59
CA ILE A 630 13.27 6.48 24.07
C ILE A 630 12.07 7.42 23.85
N PRO A 631 12.15 8.73 24.18
CA PRO A 631 11.03 9.64 23.94
C PRO A 631 10.70 9.87 22.46
N ALA A 632 11.69 9.82 21.56
CA ALA A 632 11.45 9.88 20.11
C ALA A 632 10.64 8.67 19.64
N LEU A 633 11.07 7.46 20.01
CA LEU A 633 10.40 6.21 19.64
C LEU A 633 8.98 6.12 20.22
N ASP A 634 8.77 6.57 21.45
CA ASP A 634 7.44 6.60 22.06
C ASP A 634 6.49 7.58 21.34
N GLN A 635 6.99 8.71 20.84
CA GLN A 635 6.20 9.67 20.06
C GLN A 635 5.79 9.10 18.71
N VAL A 636 6.70 8.40 18.02
CA VAL A 636 6.42 7.71 16.74
C VAL A 636 5.44 6.54 16.96
N GLY A 637 5.63 5.76 18.02
CA GLY A 637 4.71 4.68 18.42
C GLY A 637 3.30 5.17 18.70
N LYS A 638 3.14 6.23 19.52
CA LYS A 638 1.85 6.90 19.74
C LYS A 638 1.24 7.47 18.46
N GLY A 639 2.09 7.96 17.55
CA GLY A 639 1.67 8.40 16.23
C GLY A 639 1.10 7.26 15.39
N PHE A 640 1.68 6.06 15.50
CA PHE A 640 1.24 4.86 14.80
C PHE A 640 -0.13 4.38 15.30
N GLU A 641 -0.33 4.33 16.63
CA GLU A 641 -1.63 3.99 17.23
C GLU A 641 -2.76 4.94 16.80
N LYS A 642 -2.43 6.23 16.69
CA LYS A 642 -3.36 7.29 16.25
C LYS A 642 -3.57 7.33 14.74
N GLY A 643 -2.83 6.53 13.96
CA GLY A 643 -2.87 6.53 12.49
C GLY A 643 -2.28 7.79 11.85
N THR A 644 -1.52 8.60 12.61
CA THR A 644 -0.82 9.79 12.10
C THR A 644 0.59 9.48 11.60
N VAL A 645 1.15 8.34 12.01
CA VAL A 645 2.40 7.74 11.55
C VAL A 645 2.03 6.35 11.00
N PHE A 646 2.67 5.92 9.91
CA PHE A 646 2.40 4.62 9.29
C PHE A 646 3.57 3.67 9.54
N LEU A 647 3.35 2.36 9.35
CA LEU A 647 4.34 1.32 9.57
C LEU A 647 5.71 1.62 8.94
N PRO A 648 5.79 2.15 7.69
CA PRO A 648 7.05 2.65 7.12
C PRO A 648 7.86 3.57 8.01
N GLN A 649 7.23 4.66 8.46
CA GLN A 649 7.90 5.68 9.25
C GLN A 649 8.28 5.14 10.65
N LEU A 650 7.50 4.19 11.18
CA LEU A 650 7.85 3.46 12.41
C LEU A 650 9.13 2.60 12.23
N LEU A 651 9.22 1.82 11.14
CA LEU A 651 10.39 1.00 10.83
C LEU A 651 11.63 1.84 10.51
N MET A 652 11.45 2.96 9.80
CA MET A 652 12.56 3.88 9.54
C MET A 652 13.06 4.60 10.79
N SER A 653 12.13 5.01 11.66
CA SER A 653 12.49 5.58 12.96
C SER A 653 13.26 4.58 13.81
N ALA A 654 12.83 3.32 13.78
CA ALA A 654 13.52 2.19 14.40
C ALA A 654 14.96 2.02 13.86
N ASP A 655 15.15 2.00 12.54
CA ASP A 655 16.47 1.90 11.94
C ASP A 655 17.38 3.08 12.30
N ALA A 656 16.86 4.31 12.26
CA ALA A 656 17.60 5.50 12.66
C ALA A 656 18.00 5.44 14.14
N ALA A 657 17.10 4.99 15.00
CA ALA A 657 17.37 4.74 16.42
C ALA A 657 18.43 3.64 16.62
N LYS A 658 18.39 2.56 15.84
CA LYS A 658 19.37 1.46 15.89
C LYS A 658 20.78 1.95 15.53
N ILE A 659 20.90 2.83 14.53
CA ILE A 659 22.17 3.45 14.15
C ILE A 659 22.70 4.37 15.24
N ALA A 660 21.84 5.25 15.79
CA ALA A 660 22.21 6.08 16.95
C ALA A 660 22.65 5.22 18.14
N PHE A 661 21.92 4.15 18.44
CA PHE A 661 22.24 3.23 19.52
C PHE A 661 23.58 2.51 19.32
N ALA A 662 23.93 2.14 18.08
CA ALA A 662 25.23 1.54 17.78
C ALA A 662 26.40 2.47 18.14
N VAL A 663 26.27 3.77 17.85
CA VAL A 663 27.26 4.79 18.26
C VAL A 663 27.38 4.87 19.78
N LEU A 664 26.25 4.90 20.49
CA LEU A 664 26.22 4.95 21.96
C LEU A 664 26.82 3.69 22.59
N LYS A 665 26.58 2.52 21.98
CA LYS A 665 27.13 1.23 22.43
C LYS A 665 28.65 1.19 22.30
N ASP A 666 29.19 1.66 21.18
CA ASP A 666 30.64 1.73 20.97
C ASP A 666 31.32 2.65 22.00
N GLU A 667 30.64 3.70 22.46
CA GLU A 667 31.17 4.59 23.48
C GLU A 667 31.03 4.01 24.91
N LEU A 668 29.92 3.34 25.23
CA LEU A 668 29.75 2.59 26.49
C LEU A 668 30.80 1.48 26.65
N ALA A 669 31.15 0.80 25.57
CA ALA A 669 32.20 -0.22 25.57
C ALA A 669 33.60 0.37 25.87
N LYS A 670 33.83 1.64 25.54
CA LYS A 670 35.09 2.35 25.85
C LYS A 670 35.12 2.91 27.28
N SER A 671 33.96 3.25 27.86
CA SER A 671 33.87 3.83 29.21
C SER A 671 33.93 2.80 30.35
N GLY A 672 33.81 1.50 30.04
CA GLY A 672 33.96 0.42 31.02
C GLY A 672 32.74 0.24 31.95
N GLU A 673 31.60 0.85 31.63
CA GLU A 673 30.33 0.57 32.29
C GLU A 673 29.80 -0.79 31.83
N SER A 674 29.69 -1.74 32.75
CA SER A 674 29.16 -3.07 32.47
C SER A 674 27.67 -3.03 32.15
N GLU A 675 27.28 -3.66 31.04
CA GLU A 675 25.89 -3.85 30.60
C GLU A 675 24.96 -4.28 31.74
N GLN A 676 23.84 -3.57 31.92
CA GLN A 676 22.69 -4.18 32.59
C GLN A 676 22.25 -5.38 31.74
N ALA A 677 22.03 -6.53 32.39
CA ALA A 677 21.49 -7.70 31.72
C ALA A 677 20.14 -7.34 31.10
N LYS A 678 20.06 -7.42 29.76
CA LYS A 678 18.81 -7.16 29.03
C LYS A 678 17.79 -8.24 29.37
N ASP A 679 16.54 -7.83 29.55
CA ASP A 679 15.43 -8.76 29.72
C ASP A 679 15.19 -9.52 28.41
N LYS A 680 15.22 -10.85 28.49
CA LYS A 680 15.05 -11.74 27.34
C LYS A 680 13.58 -11.96 27.01
N VAL A 681 13.25 -11.90 25.73
CA VAL A 681 11.91 -12.22 25.19
C VAL A 681 12.07 -13.19 24.02
N ILE A 682 11.32 -14.29 24.01
CA ILE A 682 11.25 -15.17 22.83
C ILE A 682 10.14 -14.68 21.92
N LEU A 683 10.40 -14.65 20.61
CA LEU A 683 9.38 -14.46 19.59
C LEU A 683 9.40 -15.63 18.60
N ALA A 684 8.22 -16.16 18.27
CA ALA A 684 8.08 -17.26 17.32
C ALA A 684 6.76 -17.16 16.55
N THR A 685 6.80 -17.49 15.25
CA THR A 685 5.59 -17.83 14.51
C THR A 685 5.33 -19.33 14.73
N VAL A 686 4.11 -19.66 15.12
CA VAL A 686 3.75 -21.00 15.58
C VAL A 686 3.86 -22.05 14.46
N LYS A 687 4.01 -23.31 14.84
CA LYS A 687 4.07 -24.45 13.91
C LYS A 687 2.93 -24.42 12.88
N GLY A 688 3.31 -24.61 11.63
CA GLY A 688 2.47 -24.58 10.44
C GLY A 688 2.23 -23.19 9.89
N ASP A 689 2.72 -22.15 10.56
CA ASP A 689 2.58 -20.78 10.12
C ASP A 689 3.95 -20.21 9.72
N ILE A 690 4.03 -19.74 8.49
CA ILE A 690 5.25 -19.20 7.90
C ILE A 690 5.21 -17.68 7.76
N HIS A 691 4.14 -17.04 8.23
CA HIS A 691 3.99 -15.59 8.19
C HIS A 691 4.65 -14.98 9.42
N ASP A 692 5.70 -14.20 9.19
CA ASP A 692 6.53 -13.65 10.25
C ASP A 692 6.56 -12.12 10.26
N ILE A 693 5.79 -11.45 9.40
CA ILE A 693 5.75 -9.98 9.32
C ILE A 693 5.38 -9.36 10.67
N GLY A 694 4.26 -9.77 11.27
CA GLY A 694 3.82 -9.25 12.57
C GLY A 694 4.86 -9.51 13.68
N LYS A 695 5.41 -10.72 13.73
CA LYS A 695 6.50 -11.11 14.64
C LYS A 695 7.73 -10.22 14.45
N ASN A 696 8.15 -9.98 13.22
CA ASN A 696 9.34 -9.19 12.89
C ASN A 696 9.14 -7.71 13.24
N ILE A 697 7.94 -7.16 13.07
CA ILE A 697 7.61 -5.81 13.55
C ILE A 697 7.75 -5.75 15.07
N VAL A 698 7.15 -6.70 15.81
CA VAL A 698 7.26 -6.76 17.28
C VAL A 698 8.72 -6.96 17.72
N LYS A 699 9.49 -7.78 17.00
CA LYS A 699 10.93 -7.97 17.24
C LYS A 699 11.68 -6.65 17.15
N VAL A 700 11.56 -5.96 16.02
CA VAL A 700 12.24 -4.68 15.78
C VAL A 700 11.87 -3.68 16.88
N LEU A 701 10.59 -3.59 17.24
CA LEU A 701 10.16 -2.70 18.32
C LEU A 701 10.75 -3.10 19.68
N LEU A 702 10.64 -4.36 20.09
CA LEU A 702 11.22 -4.82 21.36
C LEU A 702 12.73 -4.62 21.44
N GLU A 703 13.46 -4.88 20.35
CA GLU A 703 14.91 -4.61 20.27
C GLU A 703 15.21 -3.11 20.49
N ASN A 704 14.39 -2.21 19.92
CA ASN A 704 14.53 -0.76 20.12
C ASN A 704 14.24 -0.31 21.56
N TYR A 705 13.36 -1.02 22.26
CA TYR A 705 13.07 -0.78 23.68
C TYR A 705 14.03 -1.53 24.62
N SER A 706 15.21 -1.93 24.11
CA SER A 706 16.32 -2.54 24.86
C SER A 706 16.06 -3.95 25.40
N PHE A 707 15.07 -4.68 24.87
CA PHE A 707 14.91 -6.10 25.15
C PHE A 707 15.93 -6.95 24.35
N ASP A 708 16.32 -8.10 24.88
CA ASP A 708 17.07 -9.12 24.16
C ASP A 708 16.10 -10.12 23.52
N VAL A 709 15.88 -9.99 22.21
CA VAL A 709 14.87 -10.78 21.50
C VAL A 709 15.49 -12.03 20.91
N ILE A 710 15.09 -13.18 21.45
CA ILE A 710 15.41 -14.51 20.89
C ILE A 710 14.33 -14.84 19.87
N ASP A 711 14.65 -14.54 18.61
CA ASP A 711 13.78 -14.85 17.49
C ASP A 711 14.00 -16.30 17.02
N LEU A 712 13.04 -17.18 17.30
CA LEU A 712 13.06 -18.58 16.84
C LEU A 712 12.62 -18.74 15.38
N GLY A 713 12.22 -17.65 14.73
CA GLY A 713 11.77 -17.68 13.35
C GLY A 713 10.33 -18.13 13.22
N LYS A 714 10.08 -18.96 12.21
CA LYS A 714 8.75 -19.35 11.75
C LYS A 714 8.62 -20.86 11.59
N ASP A 715 7.38 -21.34 11.56
CA ASP A 715 7.07 -22.76 11.63
C ASP A 715 7.73 -23.46 12.83
N VAL A 716 7.72 -22.79 13.99
CA VAL A 716 8.49 -23.26 15.15
C VAL A 716 7.67 -24.29 15.95
N PRO A 717 8.18 -25.51 16.17
CA PRO A 717 7.51 -26.51 17.00
C PRO A 717 7.32 -26.05 18.46
N PRO A 718 6.18 -26.40 19.10
CA PRO A 718 5.95 -26.10 20.52
C PRO A 718 7.08 -26.54 21.45
N GLU A 719 7.69 -27.70 21.16
CA GLU A 719 8.77 -28.27 21.95
C GLU A 719 10.01 -27.37 21.95
N GLU A 720 10.37 -26.82 20.79
CA GLU A 720 11.55 -25.95 20.63
C GLU A 720 11.38 -24.62 21.36
N ILE A 721 10.18 -24.04 21.31
CA ILE A 721 9.85 -22.81 22.06
C ILE A 721 10.01 -23.04 23.56
N VAL A 722 9.47 -24.16 24.06
CA VAL A 722 9.52 -24.49 25.49
C VAL A 722 10.93 -24.83 25.94
N GLU A 723 11.69 -25.60 25.17
CA GLU A 723 13.08 -25.94 25.46
C GLU A 723 13.96 -24.69 25.50
N THR A 724 13.78 -23.77 24.55
CA THR A 724 14.50 -22.50 24.52
C THR A 724 14.12 -21.63 25.72
N ALA A 725 12.83 -21.53 26.06
CA ALA A 725 12.37 -20.75 27.22
C ALA A 725 12.96 -21.24 28.54
N ILE A 726 13.13 -22.56 28.69
CA ILE A 726 13.78 -23.17 29.86
C ILE A 726 15.29 -22.93 29.83
N LYS A 727 15.95 -23.22 28.69
CA LYS A 727 17.40 -23.13 28.54
C LYS A 727 17.94 -21.71 28.75
N GLU A 728 17.25 -20.71 28.19
CA GLU A 728 17.68 -19.31 28.20
C GLU A 728 17.08 -18.49 29.36
N ASP A 729 16.37 -19.16 30.27
CA ASP A 729 15.63 -18.60 31.40
C ASP A 729 14.70 -17.41 31.05
N VAL A 730 13.96 -17.54 29.95
CA VAL A 730 13.08 -16.48 29.43
C VAL A 730 11.77 -16.39 30.21
N ARG A 731 11.30 -15.18 30.51
CA ARG A 731 10.05 -14.92 31.29
C ARG A 731 8.86 -14.48 30.44
N LEU A 732 9.08 -14.12 29.18
CA LEU A 732 8.04 -13.72 28.22
C LEU A 732 8.25 -14.41 26.87
N VAL A 733 7.21 -15.07 26.39
CA VAL A 733 7.14 -15.64 25.04
C VAL A 733 6.05 -14.92 24.25
N GLY A 734 6.37 -14.42 23.07
CA GLY A 734 5.42 -13.87 22.10
C GLY A 734 5.18 -14.86 20.96
N LEU A 735 3.91 -15.20 20.71
CA LEU A 735 3.52 -16.10 19.63
C LEU A 735 2.72 -15.35 18.56
N SER A 736 3.02 -15.62 17.29
CA SER A 736 2.31 -15.03 16.14
C SER A 736 1.67 -16.11 15.26
N ALA A 737 0.46 -15.84 14.75
CA ALA A 737 -0.21 -16.64 13.72
C ALA A 737 -1.03 -15.75 12.77
N LEU A 738 -0.98 -16.05 11.47
CA LEU A 738 -1.78 -15.40 10.42
C LEU A 738 -2.86 -16.33 9.87
N MET A 739 -2.66 -17.65 9.90
CA MET A 739 -3.64 -18.61 9.38
C MET A 739 -4.55 -19.13 10.49
N THR A 740 -5.86 -19.26 10.23
CA THR A 740 -6.78 -19.85 11.22
C THR A 740 -6.47 -21.31 11.51
N THR A 741 -5.84 -22.01 10.56
CA THR A 741 -5.38 -23.41 10.69
C THR A 741 -4.24 -23.59 11.70
N THR A 742 -3.52 -22.52 12.05
CA THR A 742 -2.28 -22.61 12.86
C THR A 742 -2.50 -22.15 14.31
N VAL A 743 -3.64 -21.54 14.62
CA VAL A 743 -4.03 -21.10 15.97
C VAL A 743 -4.04 -22.27 16.97
N VAL A 744 -4.37 -23.49 16.53
CA VAL A 744 -4.35 -24.69 17.39
C VAL A 744 -2.93 -24.99 17.90
N SER A 745 -1.90 -24.73 17.08
CA SER A 745 -0.49 -24.89 17.47
C SER A 745 -0.05 -23.85 18.51
N MET A 746 -0.68 -22.67 18.51
CA MET A 746 -0.48 -21.64 19.52
C MET A 746 -0.96 -22.09 20.89
N GLU A 747 -2.17 -22.65 20.97
CA GLU A 747 -2.73 -23.21 22.21
C GLU A 747 -1.86 -24.35 22.75
N GLU A 748 -1.43 -25.28 21.88
CA GLU A 748 -0.56 -26.38 22.29
C GLU A 748 0.77 -25.87 22.89
N THR A 749 1.33 -24.80 22.30
CA THR A 749 2.54 -24.14 22.83
C THR A 749 2.31 -23.56 24.21
N ILE A 750 1.21 -22.82 24.42
CA ILE A 750 0.83 -22.27 25.73
C ILE A 750 0.66 -23.40 26.75
N ARG A 751 -0.06 -24.47 26.39
CA ARG A 751 -0.29 -25.63 27.26
C ARG A 751 1.02 -26.28 27.69
N GLN A 752 1.99 -26.45 26.78
CA GLN A 752 3.29 -27.00 27.12
C GLN A 752 4.12 -26.06 28.01
N LEU A 753 4.11 -24.75 27.73
CA LEU A 753 4.76 -23.73 28.57
C LEU A 753 4.19 -23.74 30.00
N ARG A 754 2.87 -23.78 30.16
CA ARG A 754 2.23 -23.86 31.49
C ARG A 754 2.64 -25.11 32.27
N LYS A 755 2.89 -26.23 31.59
CA LYS A 755 3.30 -27.48 32.23
C LYS A 755 4.77 -27.50 32.64
N LYS A 756 5.66 -26.95 31.80
CA LYS A 756 7.12 -27.09 31.94
C LYS A 756 7.83 -25.83 32.46
N LYS A 757 7.23 -24.64 32.27
CA LYS A 757 7.73 -23.33 32.73
C LYS A 757 6.57 -22.38 33.13
N PRO A 758 5.81 -22.70 34.19
CA PRO A 758 4.56 -21.99 34.54
C PRO A 758 4.72 -20.50 34.85
N GLU A 759 5.92 -20.06 35.26
CA GLU A 759 6.27 -18.67 35.53
C GLU A 759 6.44 -17.81 34.27
N CYS A 760 6.59 -18.44 33.10
CA CYS A 760 6.69 -17.75 31.83
C CYS A 760 5.33 -17.22 31.39
N LYS A 761 5.28 -15.91 31.11
CA LYS A 761 4.11 -15.26 30.51
C LYS A 761 4.09 -15.44 29.00
N VAL A 762 2.89 -15.51 28.44
CA VAL A 762 2.69 -15.65 27.00
C VAL A 762 1.83 -14.52 26.49
N MET A 763 2.35 -13.76 25.53
CA MET A 763 1.57 -12.81 24.74
C MET A 763 1.33 -13.36 23.34
N VAL A 764 0.18 -13.06 22.75
CA VAL A 764 -0.22 -13.56 21.43
C VAL A 764 -0.68 -12.43 20.52
N GLY A 765 -0.51 -12.62 19.21
CA GLY A 765 -1.00 -11.68 18.20
C GLY A 765 -1.03 -12.27 16.78
N GLY A 766 -1.50 -11.48 15.82
CA GLY A 766 -1.60 -11.85 14.41
C GLY A 766 -3.00 -11.66 13.83
N ALA A 767 -3.12 -11.67 12.50
CA ALA A 767 -4.30 -11.15 11.78
C ALA A 767 -5.62 -11.89 12.09
N VAL A 768 -5.52 -13.13 12.59
CA VAL A 768 -6.67 -13.97 12.92
C VAL A 768 -6.99 -14.00 14.42
N LEU A 769 -6.24 -13.27 15.25
CA LEU A 769 -6.41 -13.22 16.70
C LEU A 769 -7.30 -12.03 17.12
N ASN A 770 -7.96 -12.19 18.27
CA ASN A 770 -8.66 -11.12 19.00
C ASN A 770 -8.59 -11.41 20.51
N GLN A 771 -9.15 -10.52 21.34
CA GLN A 771 -9.11 -10.67 22.80
C GLN A 771 -9.79 -11.96 23.26
N ASP A 772 -10.98 -12.27 22.71
CA ASP A 772 -11.74 -13.47 23.07
C ASP A 772 -10.92 -14.74 22.79
N TYR A 773 -10.19 -14.76 21.66
CA TYR A 773 -9.29 -15.87 21.31
C TYR A 773 -8.14 -16.03 22.29
N SER A 774 -7.46 -14.93 22.60
CA SER A 774 -6.32 -14.93 23.52
C SER A 774 -6.71 -15.50 24.88
N ASP A 775 -7.84 -15.07 25.43
CA ASP A 775 -8.33 -15.52 26.74
C ASP A 775 -8.62 -17.01 26.72
N MET A 776 -9.20 -17.50 25.64
CA MET A 776 -9.62 -18.89 25.48
C MET A 776 -8.44 -19.85 25.29
N ILE A 777 -7.39 -19.49 24.54
CA ILE A 777 -6.16 -20.30 24.44
C ILE A 777 -5.26 -20.18 25.68
N GLY A 778 -5.68 -19.39 26.68
CA GLY A 778 -4.98 -19.23 27.96
C GLY A 778 -3.72 -18.37 27.89
N ALA A 779 -3.62 -17.48 26.90
CA ALA A 779 -2.56 -16.48 26.85
C ALA A 779 -2.73 -15.44 27.96
N ASP A 780 -1.62 -14.83 28.40
CA ASP A 780 -1.64 -13.81 29.44
C ASP A 780 -1.96 -12.40 28.89
N PHE A 781 -1.79 -12.21 27.58
CA PHE A 781 -2.01 -10.92 26.91
C PHE A 781 -2.26 -11.06 25.41
N TYR A 782 -3.21 -10.28 24.90
CA TYR A 782 -3.43 -10.09 23.46
C TYR A 782 -2.83 -8.77 23.01
N GLY A 783 -1.84 -8.83 22.12
CA GLY A 783 -1.33 -7.66 21.43
C GLY A 783 -2.18 -7.38 20.19
N LYS A 784 -3.15 -6.47 20.30
CA LYS A 784 -3.92 -5.98 19.14
C LYS A 784 -3.01 -5.35 18.07
N ASP A 785 -1.96 -4.68 18.52
CA ASP A 785 -0.96 -4.05 17.68
C ASP A 785 0.43 -4.27 18.28
N ALA A 786 1.47 -3.96 17.50
CA ALA A 786 2.83 -4.27 17.88
C ALA A 786 3.35 -3.43 19.07
N MET A 787 2.80 -2.22 19.27
CA MET A 787 3.17 -1.34 20.40
C MET A 787 2.62 -1.87 21.72
N GLN A 788 1.40 -2.40 21.73
CA GLN A 788 0.83 -3.06 22.91
C GLN A 788 1.69 -4.22 23.40
N SER A 789 2.30 -4.99 22.51
CA SER A 789 3.27 -6.04 22.88
C SER A 789 4.49 -5.47 23.61
N VAL A 790 5.00 -4.31 23.18
CA VAL A 790 6.10 -3.60 23.85
C VAL A 790 5.67 -3.11 25.22
N TYR A 791 4.53 -2.43 25.33
CA TYR A 791 4.03 -1.90 26.59
C TYR A 791 3.78 -3.01 27.62
N TYR A 792 3.26 -4.16 27.17
CA TYR A 792 3.10 -5.33 28.01
C TYR A 792 4.45 -5.88 28.49
N ALA A 793 5.45 -5.99 27.61
CA ALA A 793 6.79 -6.40 28.00
C ALA A 793 7.40 -5.44 29.04
N GLN A 794 7.32 -4.12 28.80
CA GLN A 794 7.80 -3.11 29.76
C GLN A 794 7.08 -3.22 31.11
N GLN A 795 5.77 -3.43 31.13
CA GLN A 795 5.01 -3.62 32.36
C GLN A 795 5.45 -4.89 33.11
N LEU A 796 5.70 -5.98 32.39
CA LEU A 796 6.08 -7.27 32.98
C LEU A 796 7.48 -7.24 33.60
N PHE A 797 8.43 -6.60 32.92
CA PHE A 797 9.83 -6.53 33.36
C PHE A 797 10.13 -5.32 34.25
N GLY A 798 9.39 -4.22 34.09
CA GLY A 798 9.60 -2.95 34.78
C GLY A 798 8.86 -2.79 36.12
N GLY A 799 8.56 -3.87 36.85
CA GLY A 799 7.71 -3.86 38.05
C GLY A 799 7.91 -2.66 39.00
N GLU A 800 6.78 -2.13 39.52
CA GLU A 800 6.64 -0.97 40.42
C GLU A 800 7.96 -0.31 40.89
N LYS A 801 8.34 0.79 40.24
CA LYS A 801 9.24 1.79 40.84
C LYS A 801 8.45 2.79 41.68
#